data_AF-A0AAU5WJF8-F1
#
_entry.id   AF-A0AAU5WJF8-F1
#
_cell.length_a   1.000
_cell.length_b   1.000
_cell.length_c   1.000
_cell.angle_alpha   90.00
_cell.angle_beta   90.00
_cell.angle_gamma   90.00
#
_symmetry.space_group_name_H-M   'P 1'
#
loop_
_entity.id
_entity.type
_entity.pdbx_description
1 polymer ?
#
loop_
_entity_poly.entity_id
_entity_poly.type
_entity_poly.pdbx_seq_one_letter_code
_entity_poly.pdbx_strand_id
1 'polypeptide(L)'
;MRSKSVVLAALMLLWGPAALAGPGFPATPPDDPGYAGAEAPGQCRKVAGQEQHALYSFMPRCTPGAKDPENASGMSVDKAWREYTTGSPDVLIAYVEGGINWHNGDGAELADKVYLNTGELPVPEGSTAHDRNGDGVVTAADYAGDPRVKDANGNGRTDPEDLIAAFSDGEDDDGNGFTDDISGWDFYERQNDPATYDSTYGHANSQMKTLAAQTDNATEGAGVCPRCRILPIRAGQEALDRTDDLAQAWLYAAHMGAKVIVSTTADLGYSGYMRQTVDKLWRDGVVMVESSNDFDSTDHQGGMFWPHVIPGNGLVANTAGVPDPLANPLTSTYRARSGQTSFGPKAMFSVATQGGSTSESTPTTGGVFGLLLSYGIQIGRPLTNEEAVQVLRATASDIDDPSLPWAGRPGWDRQYGYGRPNVAKALQAVKDGAVPPVGSITGPGWYSLHDPETTSDVEVTGYVAAPRSSKYRYELEWAPGVEPADGAFRTGGSGSGTAPFDGRVGSVDLSKVPESVWKKQYALSADKALSASEQYTVTLRLRVWDASGRMSEERRAIGVHHDPALRAGFPMKLGVGNESQPALADLQGTGRQAIVYGDGDGRVHARDGSTGAELPGWPVTTLPTVPQRGYPGVDPGHEPIVAPVAIGDLFHDGRQQVVVTSTTGRTYAFDASGRPLPGWPKVLDAGVAKPAIPRPALKYTRLPVQGATASPMLADLDGDRRLDVVQAGWDGRLHAWRPDGSELPGWPVEVTLDRKPPSGYVRIDDHKLAGMPALADLDGDGRPEVVVRSQRSESKGGGEQFYGANFVFAYHADGSPVAGWPVRTPSTMTFYGSAQEFVTEGVNQPAVADVDGDGKDEVATGPSFSPTYLISGAGKIIKNFGPLENPAAALSPGAVLGGNLPADVPLSFTTTGAFGKFGPFGRLGYTEAGSGAASLIAALLFPGSGQPVGNYQRGYDAATSLPVPGFPQGRTGLGFLGSPLIADVTGDGRAEVVDGGDTSTLHAFSGTGQAAGFPFFTGGWLLWAPTAGDLDGDGRTDLVATTREGYLFAWKTAGKAAANSEWWTYHHDEHRSGRYGTDTRPPGALRGVSRQGNTVAFTAPGDDWYTGRAASYLVTPPGTTAKATAVSATADAGKPQTLTVPAGRVTIQAVDRAGNRGPAFSIG
;
A
#
# COMPACT_ATOMS: atom_id res chain seq x y z
N MET A 1 -78.27 23.74 30.04
CA MET A 1 -77.36 22.58 30.14
C MET A 1 -75.92 23.07 30.08
N ARG A 2 -75.01 22.41 30.81
CA ARG A 2 -73.56 22.16 30.58
C ARG A 2 -72.87 22.91 29.42
N SER A 3 -71.62 23.39 29.49
CA SER A 3 -70.57 23.51 30.54
C SER A 3 -69.52 24.50 29.98
N LYS A 4 -69.15 25.62 30.62
CA LYS A 4 -68.01 25.78 31.56
C LYS A 4 -66.70 25.07 31.13
N SER A 5 -65.50 25.68 31.19
CA SER A 5 -65.06 27.05 31.55
C SER A 5 -63.53 27.22 31.33
N VAL A 6 -63.01 28.44 31.58
CA VAL A 6 -61.61 28.87 31.84
C VAL A 6 -60.91 29.65 30.68
N VAL A 7 -60.02 30.62 30.92
CA VAL A 7 -60.22 32.02 31.43
C VAL A 7 -58.85 32.74 31.68
N LEU A 8 -58.71 34.03 31.26
CA LEU A 8 -57.61 34.99 31.57
C LEU A 8 -56.18 34.68 31.00
N ALA A 9 -55.22 35.61 30.82
CA ALA A 9 -55.21 37.08 30.71
C ALA A 9 -53.83 37.64 30.24
N ALA A 10 -53.80 38.97 30.02
CA ALA A 10 -52.65 39.90 30.16
C ALA A 10 -51.67 40.10 28.98
N LEU A 11 -51.79 41.25 28.31
CA LEU A 11 -50.64 41.95 27.74
C LEU A 11 -49.91 42.73 28.85
N MET A 12 -48.60 42.52 28.97
CA MET A 12 -47.66 43.55 29.42
C MET A 12 -46.46 43.54 28.46
N LEU A 13 -46.39 44.54 27.60
CA LEU A 13 -45.19 44.84 26.81
C LEU A 13 -44.14 45.44 27.74
N LEU A 14 -43.19 44.60 28.18
CA LEU A 14 -41.91 45.03 28.71
C LEU A 14 -40.85 44.83 27.62
N TRP A 15 -40.08 45.87 27.35
CA TRP A 15 -38.81 45.72 26.66
C TRP A 15 -37.89 44.86 27.54
N GLY A 16 -37.77 43.57 27.21
CA GLY A 16 -36.57 42.83 27.57
C GLY A 16 -35.39 43.44 26.81
N PRO A 17 -34.18 43.51 27.40
CA PRO A 17 -33.01 43.88 26.61
C PRO A 17 -32.89 42.89 25.44
N ALA A 18 -32.38 43.36 24.30
CA ALA A 18 -31.82 42.45 23.32
C ALA A 18 -30.90 41.48 24.07
N ALA A 19 -31.01 40.18 23.79
CA ALA A 19 -29.99 39.26 24.24
C ALA A 19 -28.67 39.79 23.68
N LEU A 20 -27.83 40.33 24.56
CA LEU A 20 -26.45 40.61 24.22
C LEU A 20 -25.91 39.25 23.82
N ALA A 21 -25.61 39.10 22.52
CA ALA A 21 -24.90 37.94 22.04
C ALA A 21 -23.72 37.75 22.98
N GLY A 22 -23.59 36.55 23.55
CA GLY A 22 -22.39 36.20 24.29
C GLY A 22 -21.18 36.46 23.39
N PRO A 23 -19.99 36.69 23.95
CA PRO A 23 -18.79 36.69 23.13
C PRO A 23 -18.65 35.27 22.55
N GLY A 24 -19.07 35.10 21.28
CA GLY A 24 -19.18 33.80 20.62
C GLY A 24 -17.82 33.16 20.35
N PHE A 25 -17.80 32.02 19.66
CA PHE A 25 -16.55 31.36 19.29
C PHE A 25 -15.58 32.34 18.60
N PRO A 26 -14.29 32.42 19.00
CA PRO A 26 -13.57 31.54 19.92
C PRO A 26 -13.60 31.94 21.41
N ALA A 27 -14.30 32.99 21.82
CA ALA A 27 -14.29 33.46 23.21
C ALA A 27 -15.08 32.53 24.16
N THR A 28 -16.07 31.80 23.65
CA THR A 28 -16.65 30.59 24.26
C THR A 28 -16.18 29.33 23.53
N PRO A 29 -16.31 28.14 24.14
CA PRO A 29 -16.34 26.88 23.40
C PRO A 29 -17.30 26.94 22.20
N PRO A 30 -17.00 26.19 21.11
CA PRO A 30 -17.98 25.94 20.05
C PRO A 30 -19.27 25.35 20.62
N ASP A 31 -20.42 25.66 20.00
CA ASP A 31 -21.71 25.06 20.36
C ASP A 31 -21.97 23.67 19.76
N ASP A 32 -21.04 23.18 18.93
CA ASP A 32 -20.98 21.84 18.34
C ASP A 32 -21.19 20.73 19.38
N PRO A 33 -22.16 19.81 19.20
CA PRO A 33 -22.47 18.75 20.18
C PRO A 33 -21.28 17.86 20.58
N GLY A 34 -20.38 17.55 19.63
CA GLY A 34 -19.17 16.76 19.86
C GLY A 34 -18.09 17.48 20.67
N TYR A 35 -18.07 18.81 20.66
CA TYR A 35 -17.20 19.60 21.54
C TYR A 35 -17.87 19.82 22.91
N ALA A 36 -19.10 20.33 22.93
CA ALA A 36 -19.72 20.84 24.16
C ALA A 36 -20.37 19.76 25.06
N GLY A 37 -20.49 18.53 24.56
CA GLY A 37 -21.33 17.46 25.11
C GLY A 37 -21.13 17.13 26.60
N ALA A 38 -19.99 16.53 26.98
CA ALA A 38 -19.85 15.91 28.30
C ALA A 38 -19.23 16.81 29.38
N GLU A 39 -18.56 17.90 28.99
CA GLU A 39 -18.18 19.00 29.89
C GLU A 39 -19.39 19.68 30.57
N ALA A 40 -20.59 19.57 29.98
CA ALA A 40 -21.83 20.03 30.62
C ALA A 40 -22.21 19.19 31.86
N PRO A 41 -22.56 19.81 33.01
CA PRO A 41 -22.84 19.08 34.25
C PRO A 41 -23.90 17.98 34.13
N GLY A 42 -23.53 16.75 34.50
CA GLY A 42 -24.41 15.59 34.50
C GLY A 42 -24.48 14.81 33.19
N GLN A 43 -23.74 15.20 32.15
CA GLN A 43 -23.77 14.56 30.83
C GLN A 43 -22.79 13.37 30.67
N CYS A 44 -21.87 13.14 31.61
CA CYS A 44 -20.86 12.07 31.57
C CYS A 44 -21.36 10.61 31.45
N ARG A 45 -22.68 10.36 31.41
CA ARG A 45 -23.27 9.04 31.12
C ARG A 45 -23.94 8.95 29.73
N LYS A 46 -23.93 10.03 28.96
CA LYS A 46 -24.63 10.15 27.67
C LYS A 46 -23.72 10.44 26.47
N VAL A 47 -22.59 11.10 26.71
CA VAL A 47 -21.70 11.68 25.67
C VAL A 47 -20.21 11.56 26.01
N ALA A 48 -19.86 10.89 27.12
CA ALA A 48 -18.46 10.67 27.49
C ALA A 48 -17.83 9.62 26.56
N GLY A 49 -16.61 9.91 26.07
CA GLY A 49 -15.97 9.17 24.98
C GLY A 49 -16.43 9.57 23.57
N GLN A 50 -17.37 10.50 23.46
CA GLN A 50 -17.76 11.16 22.19
C GLN A 50 -17.36 12.65 22.18
N GLU A 51 -16.55 13.05 23.16
CA GLU A 51 -16.00 14.40 23.28
C GLU A 51 -14.77 14.55 22.39
N GLN A 52 -14.58 15.72 21.79
CA GLN A 52 -13.38 16.03 20.99
C GLN A 52 -12.13 16.30 21.85
N HIS A 53 -11.77 15.38 22.75
CA HIS A 53 -10.62 15.48 23.67
C HIS A 53 -9.30 15.79 22.97
N ALA A 54 -9.14 15.37 21.71
CA ALA A 54 -8.01 15.70 20.84
C ALA A 54 -7.70 17.20 20.76
N LEU A 55 -8.72 18.05 20.92
CA LEU A 55 -8.62 19.50 20.85
C LEU A 55 -8.24 20.15 22.19
N TYR A 56 -8.49 19.49 23.33
CA TYR A 56 -8.55 20.16 24.64
C TYR A 56 -7.18 20.43 25.28
N SER A 57 -7.02 21.63 25.85
CA SER A 57 -5.94 22.02 26.76
C SER A 57 -6.23 21.68 28.23
N PHE A 58 -7.16 20.75 28.48
CA PHE A 58 -7.59 20.31 29.80
C PHE A 58 -7.91 18.80 29.80
N MET A 59 -8.04 18.21 30.99
CA MET A 59 -8.50 16.83 31.17
C MET A 59 -10.04 16.79 31.24
N PRO A 60 -10.73 15.91 30.47
CA PRO A 60 -12.19 15.83 30.46
C PRO A 60 -12.75 15.46 31.83
N ARG A 61 -13.85 16.12 32.23
CA ARG A 61 -14.52 15.90 33.53
C ARG A 61 -14.95 14.46 33.74
N CYS A 62 -15.26 13.76 32.66
CA CYS A 62 -15.80 12.41 32.71
C CYS A 62 -14.72 11.35 32.98
N THR A 63 -13.44 11.67 32.78
CA THR A 63 -12.30 10.77 33.02
C THR A 63 -11.42 11.22 34.21
N PRO A 64 -11.94 11.26 35.46
CA PRO A 64 -11.22 11.81 36.61
C PRO A 64 -10.01 10.98 37.08
N GLY A 65 -9.84 9.77 36.54
CA GLY A 65 -8.64 8.95 36.75
C GLY A 65 -7.48 9.31 35.83
N ALA A 66 -7.76 10.02 34.72
CA ALA A 66 -6.80 10.27 33.66
C ALA A 66 -5.79 11.37 34.05
N LYS A 67 -4.53 11.20 33.64
CA LYS A 67 -3.44 12.12 33.96
C LYS A 67 -2.58 12.46 32.75
N ASP A 68 -2.09 13.69 32.78
CA ASP A 68 -1.19 14.27 31.79
C ASP A 68 -0.29 15.33 32.49
N PRO A 69 1.03 15.41 32.19
CA PRO A 69 1.93 16.37 32.83
C PRO A 69 1.57 17.84 32.59
N GLU A 70 0.90 18.15 31.48
CA GLU A 70 0.42 19.48 31.12
C GLU A 70 -1.05 19.69 31.51
N ASN A 71 -1.66 18.67 32.13
CA ASN A 71 -3.08 18.56 32.41
C ASN A 71 -3.95 18.68 31.14
N ALA A 72 -3.46 18.24 29.97
CA ALA A 72 -4.17 18.30 28.70
C ALA A 72 -4.43 16.90 28.12
N SER A 73 -5.68 16.62 27.72
CA SER A 73 -6.00 15.39 26.98
C SER A 73 -5.57 15.46 25.51
N GLY A 74 -5.67 16.65 24.91
CA GLY A 74 -5.39 16.89 23.49
C GLY A 74 -4.15 17.74 23.23
N MET A 75 -4.10 18.29 22.03
CA MET A 75 -3.01 19.11 21.51
C MET A 75 -3.10 20.60 21.88
N SER A 76 -4.00 20.95 22.82
CA SER A 76 -4.30 22.35 23.22
C SER A 76 -4.74 23.26 22.06
N VAL A 77 -5.53 22.72 21.13
CA VAL A 77 -6.09 23.43 19.97
C VAL A 77 -7.15 24.45 20.41
N ASP A 78 -8.00 24.10 21.37
CA ASP A 78 -9.02 24.99 21.93
C ASP A 78 -8.42 26.26 22.56
N LYS A 79 -7.24 26.13 23.18
CA LYS A 79 -6.46 27.24 23.70
C LYS A 79 -5.82 28.05 22.57
N ALA A 80 -5.36 27.39 21.51
CA ALA A 80 -4.85 28.05 20.31
C ALA A 80 -5.92 28.98 19.68
N TRP A 81 -7.16 28.49 19.60
CA TRP A 81 -8.34 29.26 19.15
C TRP A 81 -8.63 30.48 20.02
N ARG A 82 -8.68 30.30 21.35
CA ARG A 82 -8.97 31.37 22.31
C ARG A 82 -7.93 32.49 22.34
N GLU A 83 -6.65 32.15 22.20
CA GLU A 83 -5.53 33.06 22.47
C GLU A 83 -4.84 33.63 21.20
N TYR A 84 -5.00 33.01 20.04
CA TYR A 84 -4.23 33.35 18.83
C TYR A 84 -5.04 33.37 17.53
N THR A 85 -5.63 32.24 17.10
CA THR A 85 -6.41 32.16 15.83
C THR A 85 -7.23 30.89 15.71
N THR A 86 -8.31 30.93 14.93
CA THR A 86 -9.11 29.79 14.45
C THR A 86 -8.82 29.41 13.00
N GLY A 87 -7.80 30.00 12.38
CA GLY A 87 -7.39 29.77 10.99
C GLY A 87 -7.63 30.98 10.10
N SER A 88 -7.31 30.86 8.81
CA SER A 88 -7.59 31.87 7.78
C SER A 88 -8.13 31.21 6.51
N PRO A 89 -9.12 31.82 5.82
CA PRO A 89 -9.60 31.32 4.53
C PRO A 89 -8.51 31.39 3.44
N ASP A 90 -7.45 32.20 3.65
CA ASP A 90 -6.25 32.26 2.80
C ASP A 90 -5.40 30.98 2.86
N VAL A 91 -5.68 30.07 3.79
CA VAL A 91 -5.02 28.77 3.91
C VAL A 91 -5.93 27.70 3.34
N LEU A 92 -5.66 27.37 2.08
CA LEU A 92 -6.21 26.20 1.40
C LEU A 92 -5.44 24.95 1.82
N ILE A 93 -6.18 23.93 2.23
CA ILE A 93 -5.70 22.58 2.50
C ILE A 93 -6.29 21.64 1.46
N ALA A 94 -5.47 20.96 0.68
CA ALA A 94 -5.95 19.92 -0.23
C ALA A 94 -6.13 18.60 0.53
N TYR A 95 -7.25 17.92 0.28
CA TYR A 95 -7.55 16.60 0.79
C TYR A 95 -7.60 15.61 -0.37
N VAL A 96 -6.74 14.58 -0.34
CA VAL A 96 -6.56 13.60 -1.42
C VAL A 96 -6.95 12.21 -0.90
N GLU A 97 -7.99 11.62 -1.48
CA GLU A 97 -8.46 10.24 -1.24
C GLU A 97 -9.49 9.85 -2.34
N GLY A 98 -10.58 9.16 -1.99
CA GLY A 98 -11.73 8.85 -2.85
C GLY A 98 -12.69 10.01 -3.12
N GLY A 99 -12.29 11.27 -2.88
CA GLY A 99 -13.10 12.45 -3.16
C GLY A 99 -14.03 12.89 -2.02
N ILE A 100 -15.25 13.33 -2.34
CA ILE A 100 -16.24 13.83 -1.38
C ILE A 100 -17.62 13.19 -1.61
N ASN A 101 -18.43 12.98 -0.56
CA ASN A 101 -19.78 12.41 -0.69
C ASN A 101 -20.87 13.41 -0.29
N TRP A 102 -21.64 13.92 -1.25
CA TRP A 102 -22.74 14.86 -1.01
C TRP A 102 -24.07 14.19 -0.64
N HIS A 103 -24.15 12.86 -0.71
CA HIS A 103 -25.34 12.05 -0.45
C HIS A 103 -25.43 11.49 0.98
N ASN A 104 -24.39 11.66 1.80
CA ASN A 104 -24.38 11.29 3.22
C ASN A 104 -24.65 12.51 4.13
N GLY A 105 -24.79 12.28 5.44
CA GLY A 105 -25.06 13.35 6.41
C GLY A 105 -23.92 14.38 6.50
N ASP A 106 -22.68 13.89 6.52
CA ASP A 106 -21.45 14.64 6.72
C ASP A 106 -21.23 15.77 5.70
N GLY A 107 -21.76 15.64 4.47
CA GLY A 107 -21.65 16.69 3.44
C GLY A 107 -22.21 18.05 3.90
N ALA A 108 -23.06 18.07 4.93
CA ALA A 108 -23.55 19.28 5.57
C ALA A 108 -22.41 20.13 6.18
N GLU A 109 -21.44 19.49 6.83
CA GLU A 109 -20.33 20.14 7.55
C GLU A 109 -19.23 20.67 6.62
N LEU A 110 -19.32 20.32 5.33
CA LEU A 110 -18.28 20.54 4.33
C LEU A 110 -18.70 21.48 3.18
N ALA A 111 -20.00 21.67 2.94
CA ALA A 111 -20.52 22.47 1.82
C ALA A 111 -19.96 23.92 1.80
N ASP A 112 -19.87 24.58 2.95
CA ASP A 112 -19.30 25.93 3.09
C ASP A 112 -17.77 25.92 3.41
N LYS A 113 -17.12 24.76 3.34
CA LYS A 113 -15.66 24.58 3.53
C LYS A 113 -14.92 24.33 2.24
N VAL A 114 -15.52 23.54 1.35
CA VAL A 114 -14.95 23.24 0.03
C VAL A 114 -14.67 24.55 -0.71
N TYR A 115 -13.44 24.70 -1.18
CA TYR A 115 -12.96 25.81 -1.99
C TYR A 115 -13.67 25.85 -3.34
N LEU A 116 -13.96 27.06 -3.81
CA LEU A 116 -14.51 27.30 -5.14
C LEU A 116 -13.49 28.05 -5.98
N ASN A 117 -13.15 27.50 -7.14
CA ASN A 117 -12.36 28.21 -8.14
C ASN A 117 -13.24 29.31 -8.76
N THR A 118 -12.93 30.57 -8.47
CA THR A 118 -13.65 31.72 -9.02
C THR A 118 -13.26 32.06 -10.46
N GLY A 119 -12.24 31.37 -11.01
CA GLY A 119 -11.89 31.40 -12.42
C GLY A 119 -12.98 30.76 -13.28
N GLU A 120 -13.36 29.53 -12.95
CA GLU A 120 -14.38 28.71 -13.64
C GLU A 120 -15.83 29.02 -13.19
N LEU A 121 -16.07 30.12 -12.46
CA LEU A 121 -17.40 30.44 -11.93
C LEU A 121 -17.90 31.83 -12.34
N PRO A 122 -19.13 31.95 -12.88
CA PRO A 122 -19.76 33.24 -13.07
C PRO A 122 -20.23 33.80 -11.72
N VAL A 123 -20.10 35.12 -11.52
CA VAL A 123 -20.64 35.84 -10.35
C VAL A 123 -22.13 35.46 -10.11
N PRO A 124 -22.58 35.26 -8.84
CA PRO A 124 -23.98 34.97 -8.52
C PRO A 124 -24.97 35.99 -9.10
N GLU A 125 -26.12 35.55 -9.60
CA GLU A 125 -27.06 36.42 -10.30
C GLU A 125 -27.65 37.47 -9.34
N GLY A 126 -27.51 38.73 -9.72
CA GLY A 126 -27.86 39.89 -8.90
C GLY A 126 -26.75 40.38 -7.96
N SER A 127 -25.57 39.73 -7.95
CA SER A 127 -24.37 40.21 -7.26
C SER A 127 -23.43 40.97 -8.21
N THR A 128 -22.45 41.69 -7.64
CA THR A 128 -21.32 42.29 -8.36
C THR A 128 -19.96 41.65 -8.01
N ALA A 129 -19.96 40.65 -7.13
CA ALA A 129 -18.80 39.89 -6.68
C ALA A 129 -19.22 38.44 -6.32
N HIS A 130 -18.29 37.50 -6.39
CA HIS A 130 -18.53 36.09 -6.04
C HIS A 130 -18.94 35.92 -4.56
N ASP A 131 -18.29 36.67 -3.66
CA ASP A 131 -18.74 36.86 -2.28
C ASP A 131 -19.98 37.76 -2.30
N ARG A 132 -21.16 37.15 -2.19
CA ARG A 132 -22.47 37.78 -2.23
C ARG A 132 -22.94 38.14 -0.83
N ASN A 133 -22.58 37.33 0.16
CA ASN A 133 -23.05 37.48 1.54
C ASN A 133 -22.23 38.55 2.32
N GLY A 134 -21.00 38.84 1.90
CA GLY A 134 -20.08 39.83 2.46
C GLY A 134 -19.23 39.35 3.64
N ASP A 135 -19.09 38.04 3.86
CA ASP A 135 -18.33 37.45 4.97
C ASP A 135 -16.81 37.32 4.70
N GLY A 136 -16.39 37.56 3.45
CA GLY A 136 -15.01 37.49 3.00
C GLY A 136 -14.59 36.14 2.43
N VAL A 137 -15.53 35.20 2.22
CA VAL A 137 -15.25 33.81 1.83
C VAL A 137 -16.25 33.34 0.77
N VAL A 138 -15.81 33.12 -0.47
CA VAL A 138 -16.69 32.57 -1.54
C VAL A 138 -17.04 31.11 -1.26
N THR A 139 -18.32 30.80 -1.12
CA THR A 139 -18.87 29.47 -0.73
C THR A 139 -20.08 29.09 -1.57
N ALA A 140 -20.59 27.85 -1.42
CA ALA A 140 -21.86 27.46 -2.05
C ALA A 140 -23.05 28.30 -1.54
N ALA A 141 -23.01 28.77 -0.28
CA ALA A 141 -24.01 29.67 0.27
C ALA A 141 -24.15 31.02 -0.49
N ASP A 142 -23.10 31.50 -1.18
CA ASP A 142 -23.20 32.72 -2.00
C ASP A 142 -24.08 32.57 -3.25
N TYR A 143 -24.27 31.32 -3.70
CA TYR A 143 -25.14 30.96 -4.82
C TYR A 143 -26.52 30.49 -4.36
N ALA A 144 -26.79 30.45 -3.06
CA ALA A 144 -28.08 30.04 -2.52
C ALA A 144 -29.21 30.96 -3.03
N GLY A 145 -30.12 30.38 -3.82
CA GLY A 145 -31.22 31.12 -4.46
C GLY A 145 -30.86 31.82 -5.78
N ASP A 146 -29.66 31.58 -6.34
CA ASP A 146 -29.37 31.86 -7.75
C ASP A 146 -30.29 30.99 -8.64
N PRO A 147 -31.08 31.57 -9.57
CA PRO A 147 -32.07 30.81 -10.34
C PRO A 147 -31.46 29.89 -11.42
N ARG A 148 -30.14 30.00 -11.67
CA ARG A 148 -29.39 29.11 -12.57
C ARG A 148 -29.03 27.81 -11.87
N VAL A 149 -28.72 27.89 -10.57
CA VAL A 149 -28.35 26.76 -9.71
C VAL A 149 -29.61 26.02 -9.25
N LYS A 150 -29.53 24.70 -9.20
CA LYS A 150 -30.57 23.81 -8.68
C LYS A 150 -29.89 22.75 -7.84
N ASP A 151 -30.60 22.29 -6.81
CA ASP A 151 -30.35 21.01 -6.13
C ASP A 151 -30.42 19.89 -7.18
N ALA A 152 -29.25 19.56 -7.75
CA ALA A 152 -29.07 18.69 -8.90
C ALA A 152 -28.78 17.26 -8.44
N ASN A 153 -28.07 17.12 -7.32
CA ASN A 153 -27.78 15.84 -6.67
C ASN A 153 -28.96 15.35 -5.77
N GLY A 154 -29.92 16.22 -5.45
CA GLY A 154 -31.17 15.89 -4.76
C GLY A 154 -31.05 15.81 -3.24
N ASN A 155 -30.01 16.39 -2.64
CA ASN A 155 -29.74 16.30 -1.21
C ASN A 155 -30.43 17.41 -0.36
N GLY A 156 -31.07 18.39 -1.01
CA GLY A 156 -31.86 19.43 -0.35
C GLY A 156 -31.09 20.66 0.12
N ARG A 157 -29.86 20.89 -0.37
CA ARG A 157 -29.09 22.12 -0.13
C ARG A 157 -28.63 22.77 -1.46
N THR A 158 -27.75 23.75 -1.35
CA THR A 158 -26.90 24.21 -2.45
C THR A 158 -25.49 23.90 -2.03
N ASP A 159 -24.79 23.06 -2.79
CA ASP A 159 -23.43 22.65 -2.52
C ASP A 159 -22.54 22.78 -3.80
N PRO A 160 -21.22 22.52 -3.72
CA PRO A 160 -20.33 22.66 -4.87
C PRO A 160 -20.67 21.77 -6.08
N GLU A 161 -21.27 20.59 -5.89
CA GLU A 161 -21.68 19.71 -7.00
C GLU A 161 -22.87 20.31 -7.77
N ASP A 162 -23.76 21.03 -7.10
CA ASP A 162 -24.81 21.82 -7.76
C ASP A 162 -24.24 22.95 -8.63
N LEU A 163 -23.12 23.56 -8.20
CA LEU A 163 -22.44 24.60 -8.98
C LEU A 163 -21.73 24.00 -10.20
N ILE A 164 -21.03 22.88 -10.02
CA ILE A 164 -20.46 22.09 -11.11
C ILE A 164 -21.55 21.74 -12.14
N ALA A 165 -22.68 21.17 -11.69
CA ALA A 165 -23.79 20.78 -12.55
C ALA A 165 -24.52 21.96 -13.23
N ALA A 166 -24.44 23.17 -12.66
CA ALA A 166 -25.06 24.37 -13.21
C ALA A 166 -24.15 25.16 -14.18
N PHE A 167 -22.83 25.08 -14.00
CA PHE A 167 -21.87 25.98 -14.65
C PHE A 167 -20.77 25.31 -15.46
N SER A 168 -20.60 23.98 -15.43
CA SER A 168 -19.67 23.31 -16.35
C SER A 168 -20.11 23.51 -17.80
N ASP A 169 -19.32 24.22 -18.60
CA ASP A 169 -19.61 24.50 -20.02
C ASP A 169 -18.62 23.87 -21.01
N GLY A 170 -17.51 23.32 -20.49
CA GLY A 170 -16.50 22.59 -21.26
C GLY A 170 -15.31 23.45 -21.70
N GLU A 171 -15.20 24.69 -21.23
CA GLU A 171 -14.01 25.54 -21.39
C GLU A 171 -13.09 25.50 -20.13
N ASP A 172 -11.86 26.01 -20.27
CA ASP A 172 -10.83 26.12 -19.21
C ASP A 172 -10.60 27.61 -19.03
N ASP A 173 -11.51 28.25 -18.29
CA ASP A 173 -11.75 29.70 -18.28
C ASP A 173 -10.56 30.47 -17.68
N ASP A 174 -9.88 29.88 -16.69
CA ASP A 174 -8.68 30.43 -16.05
C ASP A 174 -7.34 29.97 -16.69
N GLY A 175 -7.37 28.93 -17.54
CA GLY A 175 -6.21 28.37 -18.24
C GLY A 175 -5.29 27.49 -17.37
N ASN A 176 -5.78 26.98 -16.24
CA ASN A 176 -5.07 26.08 -15.35
C ASN A 176 -4.93 24.66 -15.94
N GLY A 177 -5.60 24.33 -17.04
CA GLY A 177 -5.50 23.04 -17.74
C GLY A 177 -6.46 21.96 -17.21
N PHE A 178 -7.40 22.34 -16.36
CA PHE A 178 -8.43 21.50 -15.76
C PHE A 178 -9.80 22.15 -16.02
N THR A 179 -10.34 21.88 -17.21
CA THR A 179 -11.67 22.32 -17.69
C THR A 179 -12.76 22.22 -16.62
N ASP A 180 -13.43 23.32 -16.30
CA ASP A 180 -14.54 23.40 -15.33
C ASP A 180 -14.18 22.96 -13.89
N ASP A 181 -12.93 23.08 -13.40
CA ASP A 181 -12.46 22.61 -12.06
C ASP A 181 -12.98 23.40 -10.83
N ILE A 182 -14.24 23.83 -10.91
CA ILE A 182 -15.01 24.66 -9.99
C ILE A 182 -14.78 24.36 -8.51
N SER A 183 -14.60 23.09 -8.10
CA SER A 183 -14.38 22.76 -6.69
C SER A 183 -13.43 21.58 -6.45
N GLY A 184 -12.46 21.38 -7.36
CA GLY A 184 -11.51 20.26 -7.31
C GLY A 184 -11.55 19.37 -8.54
N TRP A 185 -10.89 18.21 -8.47
CA TRP A 185 -10.72 17.32 -9.63
C TRP A 185 -10.75 15.84 -9.25
N ASP A 186 -11.24 15.01 -10.18
CA ASP A 186 -11.15 13.55 -10.17
C ASP A 186 -10.09 13.07 -11.17
N PHE A 187 -8.95 12.57 -10.67
CA PHE A 187 -7.88 11.96 -11.45
C PHE A 187 -8.15 10.49 -11.81
N TYR A 188 -8.97 9.80 -11.01
CA TYR A 188 -9.34 8.39 -11.21
C TYR A 188 -10.21 8.22 -12.46
N GLU A 189 -11.18 9.10 -12.67
CA GLU A 189 -12.06 9.11 -13.86
C GLU A 189 -11.82 10.30 -14.82
N ARG A 190 -10.87 11.19 -14.45
CA ARG A 190 -10.37 12.31 -15.25
C ARG A 190 -11.45 13.34 -15.58
N GLN A 191 -12.11 13.89 -14.57
CA GLN A 191 -13.16 14.90 -14.75
C GLN A 191 -13.24 15.87 -13.57
N ASN A 192 -14.02 16.94 -13.73
CA ASN A 192 -14.09 18.10 -12.85
C ASN A 192 -15.00 17.95 -11.63
N ASP A 193 -15.66 16.80 -11.48
CA ASP A 193 -16.49 16.48 -10.33
C ASP A 193 -15.75 15.52 -9.39
N PRO A 194 -15.16 15.99 -8.26
CA PRO A 194 -14.46 15.15 -7.30
C PRO A 194 -15.39 14.33 -6.40
N ALA A 195 -16.72 14.36 -6.60
CA ALA A 195 -17.62 13.59 -5.76
C ALA A 195 -17.57 12.08 -6.05
N THR A 196 -17.86 11.27 -5.02
CA THR A 196 -18.04 9.81 -5.17
C THR A 196 -19.47 9.46 -5.55
N TYR A 197 -19.63 8.50 -6.46
CA TYR A 197 -20.92 7.92 -6.79
C TYR A 197 -21.38 6.86 -5.77
N ASP A 198 -20.52 6.38 -4.87
CA ASP A 198 -20.98 5.50 -3.78
C ASP A 198 -21.47 6.32 -2.59
N SER A 199 -22.78 6.53 -2.56
CA SER A 199 -23.48 7.21 -1.47
C SER A 199 -23.30 6.56 -0.09
N THR A 200 -22.74 5.34 0.01
CA THR A 200 -22.44 4.68 1.29
C THR A 200 -21.02 4.92 1.81
N TYR A 201 -20.10 5.44 1.00
CA TYR A 201 -18.72 5.73 1.40
C TYR A 201 -18.66 7.00 2.28
N GLY A 202 -18.25 6.84 3.55
CA GLY A 202 -18.19 7.94 4.52
C GLY A 202 -16.79 8.39 4.91
N HIS A 203 -15.75 7.64 4.52
CA HIS A 203 -14.42 7.78 5.09
C HIS A 203 -13.80 9.17 4.82
N ALA A 204 -13.73 9.59 3.56
CA ALA A 204 -13.16 10.89 3.18
C ALA A 204 -13.85 12.08 3.86
N ASN A 205 -15.19 12.07 3.95
CA ASN A 205 -15.92 13.12 4.65
C ASN A 205 -15.57 13.17 6.14
N SER A 206 -15.49 12.01 6.81
CA SER A 206 -15.07 11.94 8.22
C SER A 206 -13.70 12.55 8.44
N GLN A 207 -12.76 12.36 7.52
CA GLN A 207 -11.41 12.92 7.62
C GLN A 207 -11.36 14.42 7.32
N MET A 208 -12.10 14.89 6.30
CA MET A 208 -12.26 16.32 6.02
C MET A 208 -12.92 17.08 7.18
N LYS A 209 -13.87 16.46 7.89
CA LYS A 209 -14.47 17.03 9.10
C LYS A 209 -13.43 17.22 10.21
N THR A 210 -12.65 16.18 10.54
CA THR A 210 -11.55 16.25 11.51
C THR A 210 -10.57 17.39 11.19
N LEU A 211 -10.27 17.59 9.91
CA LEU A 211 -9.39 18.65 9.42
C LEU A 211 -9.96 20.07 9.66
N ALA A 212 -11.14 20.37 9.10
CA ALA A 212 -11.68 21.73 9.07
C ALA A 212 -13.21 21.79 8.89
N ALA A 213 -13.98 20.90 9.55
CA ALA A 213 -15.44 21.00 9.64
C ALA A 213 -15.93 22.42 9.98
N GLN A 214 -17.19 22.71 9.61
CA GLN A 214 -17.87 23.87 10.15
C GLN A 214 -17.99 23.77 11.68
N THR A 215 -18.05 24.93 12.33
CA THR A 215 -17.84 25.06 13.78
C THR A 215 -18.63 26.28 14.24
N ASP A 216 -19.25 26.18 15.41
CA ASP A 216 -20.27 27.12 15.93
C ASP A 216 -21.54 27.15 15.03
N ASN A 217 -21.96 25.98 14.55
CA ASN A 217 -23.16 25.75 13.73
C ASN A 217 -24.24 24.87 14.42
N ALA A 218 -24.04 24.51 15.69
CA ALA A 218 -24.85 23.60 16.49
C ALA A 218 -25.03 22.17 15.93
N THR A 219 -24.19 21.75 14.98
CA THR A 219 -24.18 20.38 14.43
C THR A 219 -22.82 19.70 14.66
N GLU A 220 -22.84 18.37 14.55
CA GLU A 220 -21.71 17.44 14.71
C GLU A 220 -20.55 17.84 15.65
N GLY A 221 -19.45 18.39 15.12
CA GLY A 221 -18.19 18.57 15.83
C GLY A 221 -17.17 19.44 15.07
N ALA A 222 -16.31 20.13 15.82
CA ALA A 222 -15.40 21.15 15.29
C ALA A 222 -14.14 20.54 14.62
N GLY A 223 -13.71 21.09 13.48
CA GLY A 223 -12.45 20.72 12.83
C GLY A 223 -11.24 21.44 13.44
N VAL A 224 -10.02 20.90 13.28
CA VAL A 224 -8.79 21.48 13.88
C VAL A 224 -8.48 22.90 13.39
N CYS A 225 -8.75 23.22 12.12
CA CYS A 225 -8.64 24.58 11.58
C CYS A 225 -10.01 25.12 11.07
N PRO A 226 -10.90 25.62 11.95
CA PRO A 226 -12.27 26.01 11.59
C PRO A 226 -12.40 27.05 10.45
N ARG A 227 -11.39 27.91 10.23
CA ARG A 227 -11.39 28.92 9.16
C ARG A 227 -10.56 28.56 7.92
N CYS A 228 -9.89 27.41 7.89
CA CYS A 228 -9.21 26.93 6.67
C CYS A 228 -10.24 26.52 5.60
N ARG A 229 -9.82 26.50 4.32
CA ARG A 229 -10.62 25.97 3.20
C ARG A 229 -10.11 24.59 2.79
N ILE A 230 -10.99 23.75 2.23
CA ILE A 230 -10.67 22.38 1.78
C ILE A 230 -10.74 22.32 0.26
N LEU A 231 -9.73 21.78 -0.42
CA LEU A 231 -9.81 21.38 -1.83
C LEU A 231 -9.95 19.84 -1.89
N PRO A 232 -11.15 19.28 -2.13
CA PRO A 232 -11.32 17.84 -2.28
C PRO A 232 -10.75 17.40 -3.64
N ILE A 233 -9.90 16.37 -3.63
CA ILE A 233 -9.32 15.77 -4.82
C ILE A 233 -9.53 14.26 -4.75
N ARG A 234 -10.07 13.70 -5.83
CA ARG A 234 -10.27 12.25 -5.97
C ARG A 234 -9.12 11.67 -6.76
N ALA A 235 -8.22 10.94 -6.10
CA ALA A 235 -7.07 10.28 -6.73
C ALA A 235 -7.35 8.80 -7.08
N GLY A 236 -8.28 8.19 -6.35
CA GLY A 236 -8.66 6.80 -6.47
C GLY A 236 -10.13 6.56 -6.16
N GLN A 237 -10.52 5.29 -6.02
CA GLN A 237 -11.87 4.95 -5.57
C GLN A 237 -12.09 5.29 -4.09
N GLU A 238 -11.05 5.03 -3.27
CA GLU A 238 -10.94 5.23 -1.82
C GLU A 238 -9.45 5.47 -1.48
N ALA A 239 -8.97 5.02 -0.32
CA ALA A 239 -7.57 5.15 0.15
C ALA A 239 -6.54 4.24 -0.56
N LEU A 240 -6.74 3.84 -1.82
CA LEU A 240 -5.78 3.02 -2.59
C LEU A 240 -5.58 3.61 -3.99
N ASP A 241 -4.36 4.07 -4.25
CA ASP A 241 -4.08 4.99 -5.34
C ASP A 241 -2.95 4.53 -6.24
N ARG A 242 -3.06 4.88 -7.52
CA ARG A 242 -1.97 4.77 -8.48
C ARG A 242 -0.99 5.92 -8.29
N THR A 243 0.31 5.60 -8.17
CA THR A 243 1.39 6.58 -7.89
C THR A 243 1.44 7.75 -8.88
N ASP A 244 1.06 7.51 -10.14
CA ASP A 244 1.06 8.51 -11.20
C ASP A 244 -0.19 9.40 -11.19
N ASP A 245 -1.35 8.91 -10.73
CA ASP A 245 -2.54 9.73 -10.49
C ASP A 245 -2.37 10.55 -9.18
N LEU A 246 -1.76 9.96 -8.15
CA LEU A 246 -1.40 10.64 -6.89
C LEU A 246 -0.39 11.79 -7.11
N ALA A 247 0.65 11.56 -7.91
CA ALA A 247 1.62 12.59 -8.27
C ALA A 247 0.99 13.78 -9.01
N GLN A 248 -0.02 13.54 -9.85
CA GLN A 248 -0.79 14.60 -10.51
C GLN A 248 -1.69 15.34 -9.51
N ALA A 249 -2.40 14.62 -8.63
CA ALA A 249 -3.25 15.20 -7.59
C ALA A 249 -2.48 16.17 -6.68
N TRP A 250 -1.27 15.80 -6.26
CA TRP A 250 -0.44 16.66 -5.40
C TRP A 250 0.12 17.89 -6.15
N LEU A 251 0.47 17.74 -7.44
CA LEU A 251 0.87 18.88 -8.27
C LEU A 251 -0.28 19.85 -8.53
N TYR A 252 -1.49 19.33 -8.77
CA TYR A 252 -2.71 20.11 -8.91
C TYR A 252 -3.05 20.88 -7.62
N ALA A 253 -3.05 20.19 -6.46
CA ALA A 253 -3.27 20.81 -5.16
C ALA A 253 -2.39 22.07 -4.95
N ALA A 254 -1.09 21.95 -5.23
CA ALA A 254 -0.16 23.07 -5.13
C ALA A 254 -0.36 24.13 -6.22
N HIS A 255 -0.82 23.72 -7.42
CA HIS A 255 -1.17 24.66 -8.48
C HIS A 255 -2.34 25.57 -8.09
N MET A 256 -3.36 25.01 -7.43
CA MET A 256 -4.49 25.73 -6.83
C MET A 256 -4.10 26.52 -5.56
N GLY A 257 -2.82 26.51 -5.19
CA GLY A 257 -2.27 27.34 -4.13
C GLY A 257 -2.30 26.73 -2.72
N ALA A 258 -2.66 25.44 -2.59
CA ALA A 258 -2.70 24.75 -1.29
C ALA A 258 -1.38 24.91 -0.51
N LYS A 259 -1.51 25.18 0.80
CA LYS A 259 -0.37 25.32 1.72
C LYS A 259 -0.07 24.04 2.48
N VAL A 260 -1.09 23.19 2.61
CA VAL A 260 -0.98 21.85 3.17
C VAL A 260 -1.64 20.88 2.19
N ILE A 261 -0.99 19.76 1.92
CA ILE A 261 -1.57 18.60 1.25
C ILE A 261 -1.74 17.51 2.32
N VAL A 262 -2.92 16.92 2.37
CA VAL A 262 -3.31 15.83 3.25
C VAL A 262 -3.74 14.67 2.38
N SER A 263 -2.94 13.62 2.36
CA SER A 263 -3.15 12.45 1.52
C SER A 263 -3.46 11.24 2.39
N THR A 264 -4.73 10.86 2.47
CA THR A 264 -5.17 9.72 3.29
C THR A 264 -5.09 8.43 2.46
N THR A 265 -3.93 8.20 1.86
CA THR A 265 -3.75 7.29 0.73
C THR A 265 -2.79 6.14 1.05
N ALA A 266 -2.96 5.01 0.39
CA ALA A 266 -2.00 3.93 0.33
C ALA A 266 -1.54 3.72 -1.12
N ASP A 267 -0.26 4.00 -1.37
CA ASP A 267 0.32 3.91 -2.70
C ASP A 267 0.42 2.46 -3.18
N LEU A 268 -0.05 2.16 -4.40
CA LEU A 268 0.17 0.87 -5.07
C LEU A 268 1.65 0.62 -5.44
N GLY A 269 2.49 1.66 -5.50
CA GLY A 269 3.92 1.55 -5.78
C GLY A 269 4.62 2.91 -5.75
N TYR A 270 5.95 2.94 -5.87
CA TYR A 270 6.71 4.20 -5.80
C TYR A 270 7.45 4.54 -7.10
N SER A 271 7.14 5.72 -7.64
CA SER A 271 7.70 6.23 -8.90
C SER A 271 8.69 7.38 -8.70
N GLY A 272 9.59 7.54 -9.67
CA GLY A 272 10.39 8.73 -9.87
C GLY A 272 9.55 9.98 -10.16
N TYR A 273 8.34 9.82 -10.71
CA TYR A 273 7.39 10.92 -10.89
C TYR A 273 6.94 11.46 -9.53
N MET A 274 6.42 10.61 -8.64
CA MET A 274 6.01 11.02 -7.29
C MET A 274 7.19 11.56 -6.48
N ARG A 275 8.39 10.98 -6.62
CA ARG A 275 9.61 11.51 -5.98
C ARG A 275 9.91 12.95 -6.40
N GLN A 276 9.86 13.24 -7.70
CA GLN A 276 10.08 14.60 -8.24
C GLN A 276 8.99 15.56 -7.79
N THR A 277 7.73 15.11 -7.70
CA THR A 277 6.62 15.88 -7.14
C THR A 277 6.91 16.28 -5.71
N VAL A 278 7.21 15.33 -4.81
CA VAL A 278 7.54 15.61 -3.39
C VAL A 278 8.71 16.61 -3.27
N ASP A 279 9.81 16.38 -3.99
CA ASP A 279 10.98 17.27 -3.97
C ASP A 279 10.71 18.65 -4.59
N LYS A 280 9.71 18.78 -5.48
CA LYS A 280 9.23 20.08 -6.01
C LYS A 280 8.36 20.81 -5.00
N LEU A 281 7.36 20.14 -4.44
CA LEU A 281 6.38 20.74 -3.54
C LEU A 281 7.01 21.22 -2.23
N TRP A 282 8.05 20.52 -1.75
CA TRP A 282 8.87 21.03 -0.65
C TRP A 282 9.55 22.36 -0.96
N ARG A 283 10.15 22.49 -2.16
CA ARG A 283 10.81 23.74 -2.60
C ARG A 283 9.81 24.87 -2.86
N ASP A 284 8.59 24.53 -3.27
CA ASP A 284 7.50 25.49 -3.47
C ASP A 284 6.84 25.93 -2.14
N GLY A 285 7.27 25.37 -1.01
CA GLY A 285 6.86 25.80 0.33
C GLY A 285 5.62 25.09 0.89
N VAL A 286 5.20 23.98 0.29
CA VAL A 286 4.03 23.19 0.71
C VAL A 286 4.39 22.24 1.85
N VAL A 287 3.50 22.10 2.85
CA VAL A 287 3.57 21.03 3.86
C VAL A 287 2.83 19.81 3.33
N MET A 288 3.45 18.64 3.35
CA MET A 288 2.86 17.38 2.89
C MET A 288 2.70 16.43 4.07
N VAL A 289 1.48 15.92 4.27
CA VAL A 289 1.14 14.94 5.29
C VAL A 289 0.46 13.76 4.63
N GLU A 290 0.89 12.55 4.96
CA GLU A 290 0.37 11.33 4.35
C GLU A 290 0.20 10.21 5.38
N SER A 291 -0.79 9.36 5.12
CA SER A 291 -1.03 8.14 5.90
C SER A 291 0.13 7.16 5.83
N SER A 292 0.04 6.15 6.68
CA SER A 292 0.99 5.05 6.74
C SER A 292 0.18 3.76 6.90
N ASN A 293 0.68 2.74 7.58
CA ASN A 293 -0.03 1.48 7.77
C ASN A 293 -0.82 1.45 9.09
N ASP A 294 -2.02 0.87 9.07
CA ASP A 294 -2.97 0.83 10.20
C ASP A 294 -2.81 -0.45 11.08
N PHE A 295 -1.69 -1.18 11.00
CA PHE A 295 -1.52 -2.51 11.64
C PHE A 295 -0.23 -2.69 12.47
N ASP A 296 0.07 -1.74 13.37
CA ASP A 296 1.22 -1.79 14.31
C ASP A 296 2.56 -2.20 13.67
N SER A 297 2.93 -1.56 12.56
CA SER A 297 4.06 -1.99 11.72
C SER A 297 5.22 -0.99 11.69
N THR A 298 6.40 -1.49 11.30
CA THR A 298 7.62 -0.70 11.05
C THR A 298 7.95 -0.61 9.56
N ASP A 299 6.95 -0.75 8.70
CA ASP A 299 7.10 -0.60 7.26
C ASP A 299 7.44 0.84 6.83
N HIS A 300 7.75 0.97 5.54
CA HIS A 300 8.02 2.23 4.88
C HIS A 300 6.89 2.57 3.89
N GLN A 301 5.64 2.67 4.37
CA GLN A 301 4.48 3.12 3.58
C GLN A 301 4.31 4.65 3.60
N GLY A 302 4.16 5.27 2.43
CA GLY A 302 3.74 6.66 2.22
C GLY A 302 4.48 7.68 3.09
N GLY A 303 3.78 8.21 4.09
CA GLY A 303 4.30 9.13 5.10
C GLY A 303 5.49 8.61 5.91
N MET A 304 5.75 7.29 5.93
CA MET A 304 6.95 6.67 6.51
C MET A 304 8.10 6.49 5.50
N PHE A 305 7.95 6.79 4.21
CA PHE A 305 9.00 6.64 3.20
C PHE A 305 9.46 7.96 2.57
N TRP A 306 8.52 8.74 2.01
CA TRP A 306 8.85 9.90 1.18
C TRP A 306 9.65 10.98 1.96
N PRO A 307 10.73 11.55 1.40
CA PRO A 307 11.41 12.66 2.09
C PRO A 307 10.42 13.82 2.27
N HIS A 308 10.63 14.69 3.27
CA HIS A 308 9.81 15.90 3.46
C HIS A 308 8.31 15.68 3.80
N VAL A 309 7.74 14.51 3.54
CA VAL A 309 6.37 14.12 3.92
C VAL A 309 6.34 13.67 5.38
N ILE A 310 5.32 14.15 6.10
CA ILE A 310 5.10 13.92 7.52
C ILE A 310 4.13 12.75 7.70
N PRO A 311 4.48 11.69 8.46
CA PRO A 311 3.56 10.58 8.72
C PRO A 311 2.44 10.98 9.68
N GLY A 312 1.21 10.53 9.39
CA GLY A 312 0.10 10.56 10.34
C GLY A 312 0.21 9.44 11.37
N ASN A 313 0.75 9.73 12.57
CA ASN A 313 0.78 8.76 13.69
C ASN A 313 -0.13 9.19 14.85
N GLY A 314 -0.81 8.23 15.50
CA GLY A 314 -1.94 8.49 16.41
C GLY A 314 -1.72 8.18 17.89
N LEU A 315 -2.26 9.05 18.75
CA LEU A 315 -2.48 8.85 20.19
C LEU A 315 -3.96 8.76 20.52
N VAL A 316 -4.30 7.85 21.44
CA VAL A 316 -5.67 7.60 21.89
C VAL A 316 -5.76 7.53 23.42
N ALA A 317 -7.00 7.50 23.91
CA ALA A 317 -7.30 7.23 25.32
C ALA A 317 -6.84 5.81 25.72
N ASN A 318 -6.06 5.70 26.79
CA ASN A 318 -5.84 4.41 27.45
C ASN A 318 -7.04 4.09 28.36
N THR A 319 -8.08 3.53 27.76
CA THR A 319 -9.29 3.03 28.42
C THR A 319 -9.10 1.68 29.13
N ALA A 320 -7.85 1.20 29.22
CA ALA A 320 -7.48 -0.19 29.54
C ALA A 320 -8.07 -1.26 28.59
N GLY A 321 -8.67 -0.86 27.45
CA GLY A 321 -9.39 -1.76 26.54
C GLY A 321 -10.88 -1.90 26.83
N VAL A 322 -11.47 -0.99 27.61
CA VAL A 322 -12.91 -0.93 27.84
C VAL A 322 -13.56 0.03 26.82
N PRO A 323 -14.73 -0.28 26.25
CA PRO A 323 -15.48 0.66 25.42
C PRO A 323 -16.30 1.65 26.26
N ASP A 324 -16.66 2.78 25.66
CA ASP A 324 -17.48 3.79 26.31
C ASP A 324 -18.94 3.38 26.55
N PRO A 325 -19.62 3.95 27.57
CA PRO A 325 -19.09 4.90 28.55
C PRO A 325 -18.39 4.21 29.75
N LEU A 326 -18.24 2.88 29.74
CA LEU A 326 -17.63 2.10 30.83
C LEU A 326 -16.11 2.38 30.98
N ALA A 327 -15.47 2.83 29.91
CA ALA A 327 -14.09 3.29 29.85
C ALA A 327 -13.76 4.44 30.80
N ASN A 328 -14.71 5.35 31.04
CA ASN A 328 -14.42 6.66 31.60
C ASN A 328 -13.72 6.64 32.99
N PRO A 329 -14.17 5.84 33.98
CA PRO A 329 -13.50 5.74 35.28
C PRO A 329 -12.14 5.02 35.23
N LEU A 330 -11.86 4.30 34.15
CA LEU A 330 -10.66 3.48 33.94
C LEU A 330 -9.64 4.17 33.03
N THR A 331 -10.05 5.22 32.32
CA THR A 331 -9.19 5.99 31.43
C THR A 331 -8.07 6.62 32.23
N SER A 332 -6.83 6.23 31.93
CA SER A 332 -5.64 6.55 32.72
C SER A 332 -4.80 7.68 32.12
N THR A 333 -4.86 7.87 30.79
CA THR A 333 -4.20 8.95 30.06
C THR A 333 -4.73 9.01 28.61
N TYR A 334 -4.37 10.07 27.88
CA TYR A 334 -4.67 10.25 26.44
C TYR A 334 -3.37 10.25 25.58
N ARG A 335 -2.31 9.62 26.10
CA ARG A 335 -0.97 9.54 25.50
C ARG A 335 -0.57 8.12 25.08
N ALA A 336 -1.50 7.18 25.00
CA ALA A 336 -1.17 5.84 24.51
C ALA A 336 -1.02 5.87 22.98
N ARG A 337 0.10 5.36 22.45
CA ARG A 337 0.23 5.10 21.01
C ARG A 337 -0.85 4.11 20.58
N SER A 338 -1.52 4.43 19.48
CA SER A 338 -2.52 3.54 18.87
C SER A 338 -1.89 2.24 18.37
N GLY A 339 -2.64 1.14 18.40
CA GLY A 339 -2.32 -0.08 17.67
C GLY A 339 -2.55 0.05 16.15
N GLN A 340 -3.27 1.09 15.72
CA GLN A 340 -3.58 1.39 14.32
C GLN A 340 -2.62 2.41 13.68
N THR A 341 -1.33 2.40 14.03
CA THR A 341 -0.34 3.28 13.40
C THR A 341 1.00 2.59 13.19
N SER A 342 1.65 2.89 12.07
CA SER A 342 3.08 2.67 11.89
C SER A 342 3.89 3.39 12.96
N PHE A 343 5.11 2.91 13.19
CA PHE A 343 6.11 3.52 14.07
C PHE A 343 7.52 3.19 13.55
N GLY A 344 8.57 3.86 14.04
CA GLY A 344 9.94 3.58 13.61
C GLY A 344 10.82 4.82 13.40
N PRO A 345 11.93 4.69 12.64
CA PRO A 345 12.98 5.72 12.57
C PRO A 345 12.58 7.07 11.98
N LYS A 346 11.43 7.15 11.29
CA LYS A 346 10.89 8.38 10.69
C LYS A 346 9.69 8.97 11.46
N ALA A 347 9.23 8.33 12.53
CA ALA A 347 8.15 8.86 13.37
C ALA A 347 8.46 10.31 13.78
N MET A 348 7.52 11.23 13.51
CA MET A 348 7.76 12.68 13.68
C MET A 348 6.92 13.28 14.80
N PHE A 349 5.62 13.01 14.81
CA PHE A 349 4.67 13.47 15.82
C PHE A 349 3.65 12.36 16.07
N SER A 350 3.09 12.31 17.27
CA SER A 350 1.89 11.50 17.52
C SER A 350 0.74 12.42 17.92
N VAL A 351 -0.22 12.62 17.02
CA VAL A 351 -1.36 13.53 17.26
C VAL A 351 -2.44 12.86 18.10
N ALA A 352 -3.14 13.63 18.93
CA ALA A 352 -4.29 13.11 19.69
C ALA A 352 -5.51 12.96 18.76
N THR A 353 -6.21 11.83 18.87
CA THR A 353 -7.30 11.39 17.98
C THR A 353 -8.36 10.62 18.77
N GLN A 354 -9.46 10.22 18.13
CA GLN A 354 -10.54 9.40 18.69
C GLN A 354 -10.30 7.91 18.48
N GLY A 355 -10.19 7.47 17.22
CA GLY A 355 -9.97 6.09 16.82
C GLY A 355 -8.48 5.76 16.69
N GLY A 356 -7.67 6.70 16.21
CA GLY A 356 -6.21 6.57 16.18
C GLY A 356 -5.63 5.75 15.04
N SER A 357 -6.37 5.58 13.94
CA SER A 357 -5.80 5.17 12.66
C SER A 357 -4.81 6.21 12.13
N THR A 358 -3.93 5.81 11.23
CA THR A 358 -3.14 6.77 10.46
C THR A 358 -4.06 7.68 9.65
N SER A 359 -5.15 7.13 9.12
CA SER A 359 -6.17 7.85 8.36
C SER A 359 -6.87 9.00 9.10
N GLU A 360 -7.00 8.93 10.43
CA GLU A 360 -7.47 10.04 11.28
C GLU A 360 -6.32 10.97 11.71
N SER A 361 -5.13 10.41 11.87
CA SER A 361 -3.93 11.14 12.32
C SER A 361 -3.38 12.08 11.24
N THR A 362 -3.48 11.69 9.97
CA THR A 362 -3.10 12.46 8.77
C THR A 362 -3.86 13.80 8.65
N PRO A 363 -5.21 13.84 8.58
CA PRO A 363 -5.98 15.09 8.54
C PRO A 363 -5.83 15.90 9.83
N THR A 364 -5.74 15.25 10.99
CA THR A 364 -5.46 15.94 12.26
C THR A 364 -4.14 16.71 12.20
N THR A 365 -3.07 16.08 11.72
CA THR A 365 -1.76 16.71 11.53
C THR A 365 -1.81 17.84 10.49
N GLY A 366 -2.52 17.62 9.37
CA GLY A 366 -2.73 18.65 8.35
C GLY A 366 -3.45 19.89 8.86
N GLY A 367 -4.51 19.72 9.66
CA GLY A 367 -5.23 20.80 10.32
C GLY A 367 -4.37 21.59 11.31
N VAL A 368 -3.48 20.92 12.06
CA VAL A 368 -2.50 21.58 12.94
C VAL A 368 -1.56 22.50 12.14
N PHE A 369 -1.04 22.03 10.99
CA PHE A 369 -0.23 22.87 10.11
C PHE A 369 -1.03 24.01 9.47
N GLY A 370 -2.28 23.77 9.06
CA GLY A 370 -3.16 24.81 8.54
C GLY A 370 -3.36 25.96 9.54
N LEU A 371 -3.58 25.63 10.82
CA LEU A 371 -3.74 26.61 11.90
C LEU A 371 -2.44 27.38 12.19
N LEU A 372 -1.30 26.69 12.19
CA LEU A 372 0.04 27.27 12.40
C LEU A 372 0.43 28.25 11.28
N LEU A 373 0.22 27.86 10.02
CA LEU A 373 0.50 28.70 8.86
C LEU A 373 -0.44 29.92 8.80
N SER A 374 -1.73 29.72 9.11
CA SER A 374 -2.73 30.79 9.20
C SER A 374 -2.29 31.89 10.16
N TYR A 375 -1.83 31.51 11.36
CA TYR A 375 -1.40 32.49 12.36
C TYR A 375 -0.18 33.30 11.90
N GLY A 376 0.80 32.63 11.29
CA GLY A 376 1.98 33.27 10.73
C GLY A 376 1.63 34.35 9.70
N ILE A 377 0.69 34.05 8.79
CA ILE A 377 0.17 35.02 7.80
C ILE A 377 -0.50 36.20 8.51
N GLN A 378 -1.45 35.93 9.41
CA GLN A 378 -2.28 36.93 10.09
C GLN A 378 -1.48 37.96 10.91
N ILE A 379 -0.35 37.56 11.52
CA ILE A 379 0.52 38.49 12.27
C ILE A 379 1.64 39.12 11.42
N GLY A 380 1.63 38.93 10.10
CA GLY A 380 2.65 39.46 9.18
C GLY A 380 4.02 38.78 9.34
N ARG A 381 4.05 37.51 9.76
CA ARG A 381 5.26 36.71 9.99
C ARG A 381 5.13 35.31 9.37
N PRO A 382 4.73 35.18 8.07
CA PRO A 382 4.48 33.88 7.43
C PRO A 382 5.68 32.95 7.61
N LEU A 383 5.40 31.67 7.84
CA LEU A 383 6.41 30.62 7.98
C LEU A 383 6.62 29.94 6.63
N THR A 384 7.83 29.43 6.40
CA THR A 384 8.02 28.35 5.41
C THR A 384 7.50 27.03 5.98
N ASN A 385 7.27 26.03 5.11
CA ASN A 385 7.04 24.64 5.52
C ASN A 385 8.12 24.11 6.48
N GLU A 386 9.40 24.34 6.17
CA GLU A 386 10.52 23.98 7.04
C GLU A 386 10.46 24.66 8.42
N GLU A 387 10.20 25.98 8.46
CA GLU A 387 10.05 26.70 9.73
C GLU A 387 8.83 26.21 10.53
N ALA A 388 7.72 25.88 9.88
CA ALA A 388 6.54 25.35 10.53
C ALA A 388 6.81 23.99 11.18
N VAL A 389 7.48 23.07 10.47
CA VAL A 389 7.90 21.76 11.01
C VAL A 389 8.82 21.95 12.21
N GLN A 390 9.82 22.83 12.13
CA GLN A 390 10.77 23.04 13.21
C GLN A 390 10.15 23.75 14.43
N VAL A 391 9.21 24.67 14.25
CA VAL A 391 8.41 25.25 15.34
C VAL A 391 7.62 24.15 16.06
N LEU A 392 6.96 23.26 15.32
CA LEU A 392 6.16 22.19 15.91
C LEU A 392 7.02 21.16 16.64
N ARG A 393 8.16 20.76 16.07
CA ARG A 393 9.18 19.92 16.74
C ARG A 393 9.69 20.56 18.04
N ALA A 394 10.01 21.86 18.02
CA ALA A 394 10.56 22.56 19.18
C ALA A 394 9.53 22.85 20.29
N THR A 395 8.23 22.64 20.03
CA THR A 395 7.14 22.95 20.98
C THR A 395 6.26 21.76 21.34
N ALA A 396 6.47 20.59 20.72
CA ALA A 396 5.80 19.35 21.05
C ALA A 396 5.96 18.96 22.53
N SER A 397 4.94 18.30 23.05
CA SER A 397 4.88 17.75 24.40
C SER A 397 5.46 16.33 24.38
N ASP A 398 6.69 16.24 24.88
CA ASP A 398 7.45 15.00 25.03
C ASP A 398 6.67 13.90 25.79
N ILE A 399 6.88 12.64 25.41
CA ILE A 399 6.20 11.46 25.99
C ILE A 399 7.23 10.61 26.76
N ASP A 400 7.92 11.26 27.69
CA ASP A 400 8.74 10.59 28.71
C ASP A 400 7.84 9.89 29.75
N ASP A 401 7.32 8.72 29.38
CA ASP A 401 6.51 7.89 30.27
C ASP A 401 6.72 6.38 30.02
N PRO A 402 7.61 5.73 30.79
CA PRO A 402 7.88 4.31 30.66
C PRO A 402 6.77 3.41 31.25
N SER A 403 5.68 3.97 31.79
CA SER A 403 4.55 3.21 32.31
C SER A 403 3.42 2.98 31.29
N LEU A 404 3.50 3.65 30.14
CA LEU A 404 2.57 3.47 29.02
C LEU A 404 2.64 2.04 28.44
N PRO A 405 1.56 1.54 27.82
CA PRO A 405 1.57 0.23 27.15
C PRO A 405 2.70 0.12 26.12
N TRP A 406 2.97 1.21 25.41
CA TRP A 406 4.18 1.43 24.62
C TRP A 406 5.05 2.43 25.38
N ALA A 407 6.17 1.98 25.95
CA ALA A 407 6.99 2.82 26.82
C ALA A 407 7.68 3.94 26.03
N GLY A 408 7.37 5.19 26.35
CA GLY A 408 8.03 6.37 25.79
C GLY A 408 9.29 6.77 26.56
N ARG A 409 10.09 7.68 26.00
CA ARG A 409 11.41 8.09 26.52
C ARG A 409 11.64 9.60 26.36
N PRO A 410 12.63 10.19 27.06
CA PRO A 410 12.93 11.62 26.92
C PRO A 410 13.42 11.97 25.51
N GLY A 411 12.80 12.97 24.89
CA GLY A 411 13.17 13.51 23.58
C GLY A 411 12.59 12.72 22.42
N TRP A 412 13.33 12.63 21.31
CA TRP A 412 12.86 11.83 20.18
C TRP A 412 12.97 10.33 20.49
N ASP A 413 11.87 9.58 20.30
CA ASP A 413 11.84 8.13 20.36
C ASP A 413 11.06 7.50 19.19
N ARG A 414 11.24 6.20 18.94
CA ARG A 414 10.69 5.52 17.76
C ARG A 414 9.20 5.16 17.87
N GLN A 415 8.60 5.30 19.05
CA GLN A 415 7.17 5.07 19.29
C GLN A 415 6.36 6.36 19.12
N TYR A 416 6.93 7.50 19.54
CA TYR A 416 6.21 8.76 19.68
C TYR A 416 6.77 9.92 18.82
N GLY A 417 7.90 9.72 18.14
CA GLY A 417 8.60 10.78 17.42
C GLY A 417 9.07 11.85 18.40
N TYR A 418 8.79 13.13 18.11
CA TYR A 418 9.01 14.25 19.02
C TYR A 418 7.85 14.44 20.05
N GLY A 419 6.91 13.50 20.14
CA GLY A 419 5.78 13.54 21.07
C GLY A 419 4.51 14.17 20.48
N ARG A 420 3.60 14.61 21.36
CA ARG A 420 2.30 15.17 21.00
C ARG A 420 2.42 16.65 20.63
N PRO A 421 2.00 17.11 19.44
CA PRO A 421 2.01 18.53 19.10
C PRO A 421 1.26 19.39 20.14
N ASN A 422 1.83 20.52 20.55
CA ASN A 422 1.17 21.49 21.43
C ASN A 422 0.97 22.79 20.67
N VAL A 423 -0.23 22.95 20.10
CA VAL A 423 -0.50 24.00 19.12
C VAL A 423 -0.48 25.39 19.76
N ALA A 424 -1.00 25.53 20.99
CA ALA A 424 -0.92 26.80 21.72
C ALA A 424 0.53 27.24 21.98
N LYS A 425 1.44 26.32 22.32
CA LYS A 425 2.89 26.64 22.44
C LYS A 425 3.51 27.00 21.10
N ALA A 426 3.17 26.29 20.02
CA ALA A 426 3.64 26.59 18.67
C ALA A 426 3.27 28.03 18.25
N LEU A 427 2.00 28.42 18.41
CA LEU A 427 1.54 29.77 18.08
C LEU A 427 2.20 30.86 18.95
N GLN A 428 2.37 30.60 20.26
CA GLN A 428 3.08 31.51 21.16
C GLN A 428 4.57 31.65 20.78
N ALA A 429 5.23 30.58 20.33
CA ALA A 429 6.60 30.65 19.82
C ALA A 429 6.70 31.51 18.53
N VAL A 430 5.74 31.40 17.61
CA VAL A 430 5.66 32.25 16.40
C VAL A 430 5.43 33.72 16.76
N LYS A 431 4.54 33.99 17.72
CA LYS A 431 4.27 35.33 18.27
C LYS A 431 5.52 35.98 18.86
N ASP A 432 6.24 35.27 19.73
CA ASP A 432 7.49 35.75 20.33
C ASP A 432 8.66 35.80 19.34
N GLY A 433 8.54 35.11 18.20
CA GLY A 433 9.59 35.01 17.20
C GLY A 433 10.64 33.94 17.50
N ALA A 434 10.35 33.03 18.43
CA ALA A 434 11.16 31.86 18.77
C ALA A 434 11.11 30.75 17.70
N VAL A 435 11.01 31.13 16.42
CA VAL A 435 11.08 30.24 15.26
C VAL A 435 12.53 29.74 15.10
N PRO A 436 12.80 28.43 15.08
CA PRO A 436 14.15 27.89 14.89
C PRO A 436 14.78 28.26 13.53
N PRO A 437 16.10 28.06 13.33
CA PRO A 437 16.67 27.94 11.98
C PRO A 437 16.11 26.71 11.25
N VAL A 438 16.54 26.46 10.02
CA VAL A 438 16.14 25.28 9.24
C VAL A 438 17.36 24.46 8.87
N GLY A 439 17.17 23.13 8.86
CA GLY A 439 18.16 22.15 8.45
C GLY A 439 17.46 20.87 7.99
N SER A 440 17.80 20.38 6.81
CA SER A 440 17.23 19.17 6.23
C SER A 440 18.31 18.31 5.57
N ILE A 441 18.20 16.98 5.68
CA ILE A 441 19.12 16.02 5.06
C ILE A 441 18.53 15.62 3.70
N THR A 442 19.23 15.99 2.63
CA THR A 442 18.84 15.72 1.23
C THR A 442 19.39 14.38 0.73
N GLY A 443 20.52 13.93 1.29
CA GLY A 443 21.14 12.64 1.00
C GLY A 443 22.01 12.15 2.17
N PRO A 444 22.12 10.84 2.42
CA PRO A 444 21.49 9.74 1.69
C PRO A 444 19.96 9.67 1.89
N GLY A 445 19.29 8.88 1.06
CA GLY A 445 17.86 8.62 1.19
C GLY A 445 17.51 7.91 2.50
N TRP A 446 16.24 8.01 2.91
CA TRP A 446 15.71 7.17 4.00
C TRP A 446 15.96 5.68 3.68
N TYR A 447 16.38 4.92 4.70
CA TYR A 447 16.57 3.47 4.64
C TYR A 447 17.60 3.00 3.59
N SER A 448 18.55 3.86 3.22
CA SER A 448 19.64 3.45 2.32
C SER A 448 20.49 2.34 2.95
N LEU A 449 20.76 1.26 2.23
CA LEU A 449 21.57 0.13 2.68
C LEU A 449 23.02 0.28 2.21
N HIS A 450 23.96 0.02 3.13
CA HIS A 450 25.40 0.10 2.87
C HIS A 450 26.12 -1.12 3.43
N ASP A 451 26.92 -1.80 2.60
CA ASP A 451 27.81 -2.87 3.03
C ASP A 451 29.18 -2.28 3.43
N PRO A 452 29.59 -2.36 4.71
CA PRO A 452 30.84 -1.80 5.20
C PRO A 452 32.10 -2.54 4.71
N GLU A 453 31.99 -3.72 4.09
CA GLU A 453 33.13 -4.38 3.43
C GLU A 453 33.40 -3.81 2.02
N THR A 454 32.44 -3.10 1.42
CA THR A 454 32.59 -2.45 0.10
C THR A 454 32.56 -0.92 0.16
N THR A 455 31.93 -0.34 1.20
CA THR A 455 31.73 1.10 1.39
C THR A 455 32.37 1.56 2.69
N SER A 456 33.33 2.50 2.62
CA SER A 456 34.02 3.00 3.83
C SER A 456 33.49 4.33 4.37
N ASP A 457 32.90 5.18 3.51
CA ASP A 457 32.41 6.53 3.83
C ASP A 457 31.10 6.76 3.10
N VAL A 458 30.04 7.18 3.82
CA VAL A 458 28.76 7.60 3.23
C VAL A 458 28.67 9.11 3.28
N GLU A 459 28.68 9.77 2.12
CA GLU A 459 28.51 11.23 2.05
C GLU A 459 27.12 11.64 2.53
N VAL A 460 27.04 12.74 3.28
CA VAL A 460 25.77 13.33 3.72
C VAL A 460 25.66 14.76 3.16
N THR A 461 24.59 14.98 2.41
CA THR A 461 24.21 16.29 1.86
C THR A 461 22.99 16.83 2.59
N GLY A 462 22.89 18.16 2.68
CA GLY A 462 21.75 18.81 3.30
C GLY A 462 21.68 20.29 3.01
N TYR A 463 20.49 20.83 3.23
CA TYR A 463 20.19 22.25 3.18
C TYR A 463 20.18 22.82 4.61
N VAL A 464 20.82 23.97 4.83
CA VAL A 464 20.82 24.69 6.11
C VAL A 464 20.67 26.20 5.90
N ALA A 465 19.80 26.83 6.69
CA ALA A 465 19.62 28.27 6.67
C ALA A 465 19.13 28.80 8.02
N ALA A 466 19.26 30.12 8.24
CA ALA A 466 18.62 30.79 9.37
C ALA A 466 17.97 32.10 8.91
N PRO A 467 16.81 32.05 8.22
CA PRO A 467 16.18 33.22 7.61
C PRO A 467 15.86 34.36 8.60
N ARG A 468 15.65 34.01 9.88
CA ARG A 468 15.33 34.93 10.98
C ARG A 468 16.52 35.23 11.90
N SER A 469 17.75 35.09 11.39
CA SER A 469 18.99 35.31 12.14
C SER A 469 20.11 35.82 11.22
N SER A 470 21.15 36.43 11.79
CA SER A 470 22.28 36.96 11.01
C SER A 470 23.36 35.93 10.66
N LYS A 471 23.34 34.77 11.31
CA LYS A 471 24.28 33.66 11.13
C LYS A 471 23.72 32.36 11.71
N TYR A 472 24.29 31.25 11.27
CA TYR A 472 24.11 29.93 11.87
C TYR A 472 25.43 29.16 12.00
N ARG A 473 25.39 28.09 12.79
CA ARG A 473 26.36 26.99 12.80
C ARG A 473 25.60 25.68 12.66
N TYR A 474 26.20 24.64 12.09
CA TYR A 474 25.61 23.31 12.03
C TYR A 474 26.61 22.23 12.44
N GLU A 475 26.10 21.12 12.94
CA GLU A 475 26.83 19.88 13.23
C GLU A 475 26.04 18.72 12.64
N LEU A 476 26.71 17.91 11.81
CA LEU A 476 26.25 16.59 11.43
C LEU A 476 26.84 15.58 12.42
N GLU A 477 25.98 14.71 12.92
CA GLU A 477 26.32 13.65 13.86
C GLU A 477 25.76 12.31 13.41
N TRP A 478 26.35 11.21 13.86
CA TRP A 478 25.81 9.86 13.64
C TRP A 478 26.11 8.92 14.82
N ALA A 479 25.27 7.89 15.01
CA ALA A 479 25.52 6.79 15.93
C ALA A 479 24.78 5.51 15.52
N PRO A 480 25.32 4.31 15.82
CA PRO A 480 24.60 3.05 15.65
C PRO A 480 23.39 2.93 16.59
N GLY A 481 22.32 2.30 16.10
CA GLY A 481 21.01 2.16 16.73
C GLY A 481 19.98 3.17 16.23
N VAL A 482 18.70 2.80 16.28
CA VAL A 482 17.56 3.70 15.96
C VAL A 482 17.40 4.82 16.99
N GLU A 483 17.60 4.52 18.28
CA GLU A 483 17.48 5.46 19.41
C GLU A 483 18.82 5.64 20.16
N PRO A 484 19.90 6.19 19.55
CA PRO A 484 21.15 6.39 20.26
C PRO A 484 21.00 7.44 21.37
N ALA A 485 21.57 7.17 22.54
CA ALA A 485 21.69 8.17 23.58
C ALA A 485 22.55 9.35 23.12
N ASP A 486 22.27 10.55 23.63
CA ASP A 486 22.86 11.79 23.12
C ASP A 486 24.40 11.81 23.14
N GLY A 487 25.02 11.18 24.15
CA GLY A 487 26.47 11.02 24.26
C GLY A 487 27.10 9.91 23.42
N ALA A 488 26.32 9.13 22.68
CA ALA A 488 26.80 8.12 21.73
C ALA A 488 27.08 8.69 20.33
N PHE A 489 26.48 9.85 20.01
CA PHE A 489 26.66 10.55 18.75
C PHE A 489 28.11 11.01 18.53
N ARG A 490 28.56 10.87 17.28
CA ARG A 490 29.89 11.22 16.81
C ARG A 490 29.76 12.23 15.68
N THR A 491 30.60 13.27 15.67
CA THR A 491 30.61 14.27 14.61
C THR A 491 31.01 13.64 13.27
N GLY A 492 30.12 13.73 12.28
CA GLY A 492 30.37 13.43 10.86
C GLY A 492 30.69 14.68 10.02
N GLY A 493 30.41 15.87 10.53
CA GLY A 493 30.74 17.14 9.89
C GLY A 493 30.29 18.36 10.71
N SER A 494 30.78 19.54 10.37
CA SER A 494 30.30 20.80 10.97
C SER A 494 30.63 21.99 10.08
N GLY A 495 29.92 23.09 10.26
CA GLY A 495 30.13 24.32 9.51
C GLY A 495 29.40 25.53 10.09
N SER A 496 29.52 26.68 9.43
CA SER A 496 28.82 27.91 9.81
C SER A 496 28.70 28.86 8.62
N GLY A 497 27.66 29.70 8.61
CA GLY A 497 27.37 30.59 7.50
C GLY A 497 26.42 31.73 7.85
N THR A 498 26.22 32.63 6.88
CA THR A 498 25.32 33.80 6.97
C THR A 498 24.29 33.85 5.84
N ALA A 499 24.32 32.87 4.94
CA ALA A 499 23.40 32.69 3.81
C ALA A 499 23.05 31.19 3.71
N PRO A 500 21.92 30.81 3.10
CA PRO A 500 21.56 29.41 2.89
C PRO A 500 22.72 28.62 2.23
N PHE A 501 22.92 27.39 2.69
CA PHE A 501 23.89 26.44 2.14
C PHE A 501 23.16 25.16 1.75
N ASP A 502 23.43 24.67 0.55
CA ASP A 502 22.97 23.39 0.03
C ASP A 502 24.19 22.63 -0.50
N GLY A 503 24.42 21.41 -0.03
CA GLY A 503 25.56 20.60 -0.40
C GLY A 503 26.06 19.67 0.73
N ARG A 504 27.33 19.26 0.66
CA ARG A 504 27.92 18.31 1.62
C ARG A 504 28.02 18.94 3.02
N VAL A 505 27.26 18.39 3.98
CA VAL A 505 27.31 18.76 5.40
C VAL A 505 28.28 17.88 6.20
N GLY A 506 28.65 16.69 5.69
CA GLY A 506 29.66 15.82 6.29
C GLY A 506 29.70 14.43 5.66
N SER A 507 30.10 13.42 6.43
CA SER A 507 29.97 12.00 6.06
C SER A 507 29.98 11.05 7.26
N VAL A 508 29.65 9.78 7.01
CA VAL A 508 29.62 8.68 7.97
C VAL A 508 30.74 7.70 7.65
N ASP A 509 31.74 7.62 8.52
CA ASP A 509 32.83 6.64 8.41
C ASP A 509 32.37 5.27 8.92
N LEU A 510 32.06 4.38 7.97
CA LEU A 510 31.55 3.03 8.27
C LEU A 510 32.60 2.13 8.94
N SER A 511 33.90 2.41 8.79
CA SER A 511 34.95 1.67 9.51
C SER A 511 34.88 1.87 11.04
N LYS A 512 34.16 2.91 11.49
CA LYS A 512 33.90 3.17 12.90
C LYS A 512 32.58 2.53 13.40
N VAL A 513 31.76 1.92 12.55
CA VAL A 513 30.57 1.16 12.97
C VAL A 513 31.05 -0.22 13.47
N PRO A 514 30.76 -0.62 14.73
CA PRO A 514 31.29 -1.87 15.27
C PRO A 514 30.82 -3.10 14.49
N GLU A 515 31.71 -4.07 14.24
CA GLU A 515 31.34 -5.34 13.60
C GLU A 515 30.21 -6.07 14.33
N SER A 516 30.12 -5.92 15.65
CA SER A 516 29.03 -6.45 16.47
C SER A 516 27.64 -5.87 16.18
N VAL A 517 27.54 -4.83 15.35
CA VAL A 517 26.29 -4.30 14.80
C VAL A 517 26.04 -4.94 13.44
N TRP A 518 26.91 -4.70 12.46
CA TRP A 518 26.65 -5.03 11.05
C TRP A 518 26.90 -6.50 10.67
N LYS A 519 27.67 -7.27 11.45
CA LYS A 519 27.80 -8.74 11.34
C LYS A 519 26.92 -9.50 12.33
N LYS A 520 26.07 -8.81 13.11
CA LYS A 520 25.17 -9.47 14.06
C LYS A 520 24.21 -10.38 13.30
N GLN A 521 24.08 -11.65 13.68
CA GLN A 521 23.07 -12.53 13.09
C GLN A 521 21.66 -11.99 13.38
N TYR A 522 20.76 -12.02 12.39
CA TYR A 522 19.37 -11.65 12.62
C TYR A 522 18.68 -12.65 13.54
N ALA A 523 17.97 -12.12 14.53
CA ALA A 523 17.17 -12.87 15.48
C ALA A 523 15.78 -12.22 15.53
N LEU A 524 14.73 -13.03 15.60
CA LEU A 524 13.36 -12.51 15.67
C LEU A 524 13.15 -11.74 16.99
N SER A 525 12.41 -10.64 16.90
CA SER A 525 12.05 -9.82 18.05
C SER A 525 11.31 -10.66 19.10
N ALA A 526 11.88 -10.78 20.29
CA ALA A 526 11.24 -11.44 21.44
C ALA A 526 10.42 -10.45 22.30
N ASP A 527 10.45 -9.17 21.97
CA ASP A 527 9.63 -8.12 22.58
C ASP A 527 8.58 -7.59 21.59
N LYS A 528 7.50 -7.07 22.15
CA LYS A 528 6.40 -6.49 21.36
C LYS A 528 6.76 -5.20 20.62
N ALA A 529 7.89 -4.57 20.93
CA ALA A 529 8.32 -3.32 20.31
C ALA A 529 9.26 -3.56 19.11
N LEU A 530 9.25 -4.77 18.55
CA LEU A 530 9.96 -5.18 17.34
C LEU A 530 11.44 -4.73 17.29
N SER A 531 12.16 -4.84 18.42
CA SER A 531 13.51 -4.26 18.56
C SER A 531 14.56 -4.81 17.58
N ALA A 532 14.34 -5.96 16.95
CA ALA A 532 15.26 -6.52 15.97
C ALA A 532 15.11 -5.96 14.55
N SER A 533 13.94 -5.42 14.17
CA SER A 533 13.69 -4.86 12.82
C SER A 533 14.69 -3.76 12.44
N GLU A 534 15.17 -3.03 13.45
CA GLU A 534 16.08 -1.87 13.33
C GLU A 534 17.53 -2.18 13.77
N GLN A 535 17.91 -3.45 13.89
CA GLN A 535 19.18 -3.80 14.55
C GLN A 535 20.45 -3.36 13.80
N TYR A 536 20.35 -3.12 12.49
CA TYR A 536 21.44 -2.66 11.62
C TYR A 536 21.41 -1.15 11.37
N THR A 537 20.46 -0.43 11.98
CA THR A 537 20.23 0.98 11.73
C THR A 537 21.35 1.85 12.32
N VAL A 538 21.81 2.81 11.54
CA VAL A 538 22.65 3.94 11.98
C VAL A 538 21.83 5.21 11.81
N THR A 539 21.62 5.93 12.91
CA THR A 539 20.91 7.20 12.92
C THR A 539 21.88 8.34 12.65
N LEU A 540 21.55 9.15 11.66
CA LEU A 540 22.18 10.43 11.34
C LEU A 540 21.33 11.55 11.96
N ARG A 541 21.99 12.62 12.38
CA ARG A 541 21.35 13.80 12.95
C ARG A 541 22.05 15.07 12.48
N LEU A 542 21.32 15.98 11.86
CA LEU A 542 21.78 17.32 11.51
C LEU A 542 21.17 18.32 12.48
N ARG A 543 22.00 19.03 13.24
CA ARG A 543 21.57 20.11 14.13
C ARG A 543 22.08 21.45 13.61
N VAL A 544 21.21 22.45 13.56
CA VAL A 544 21.54 23.83 13.15
C VAL A 544 21.17 24.77 14.29
N TRP A 545 22.09 25.67 14.66
CA TRP A 545 21.86 26.71 15.66
C TRP A 545 22.00 28.10 15.06
N ASP A 546 21.09 28.99 15.42
CA ASP A 546 21.11 30.39 15.02
C ASP A 546 21.96 31.27 15.97
N ALA A 547 22.09 32.57 15.66
CA ALA A 547 22.82 33.51 16.51
C ALA A 547 22.26 33.67 17.95
N SER A 548 20.98 33.37 18.16
CA SER A 548 20.31 33.38 19.47
C SER A 548 20.36 32.03 20.19
N GLY A 549 20.95 30.99 19.60
CA GLY A 549 21.04 29.65 20.17
C GLY A 549 19.79 28.79 19.98
N ARG A 550 18.79 29.24 19.21
CA ARG A 550 17.64 28.40 18.80
C ARG A 550 18.17 27.29 17.90
N MET A 551 17.63 26.08 18.07
CA MET A 551 18.13 24.86 17.43
C MET A 551 17.04 24.20 16.61
N SER A 552 17.37 23.76 15.40
CA SER A 552 16.56 22.84 14.60
C SER A 552 17.29 21.51 14.41
N GLU A 553 16.54 20.41 14.45
CA GLU A 553 17.06 19.06 14.28
C GLU A 553 16.36 18.39 13.09
N GLU A 554 17.12 17.64 12.30
CA GLU A 554 16.62 16.66 11.34
C GLU A 554 17.34 15.33 11.56
N ARG A 555 16.61 14.22 11.41
CA ARG A 555 17.11 12.86 11.59
C ARG A 555 17.03 12.08 10.28
N ARG A 556 17.86 11.05 10.12
CA ARG A 556 17.84 10.13 8.98
C ARG A 556 18.30 8.75 9.41
N ALA A 557 17.65 7.70 8.95
CA ALA A 557 18.08 6.32 9.20
C ALA A 557 18.68 5.69 7.94
N ILE A 558 19.80 4.99 8.11
CA ILE A 558 20.44 4.15 7.09
C ILE A 558 20.72 2.76 7.66
N GLY A 559 20.66 1.71 6.85
CA GLY A 559 21.05 0.35 7.26
C GLY A 559 22.51 0.07 6.94
N VAL A 560 23.24 -0.52 7.89
CA VAL A 560 24.64 -0.96 7.71
C VAL A 560 24.75 -2.44 8.03
N HIS A 561 24.87 -3.28 6.99
CA HIS A 561 24.87 -4.73 7.10
C HIS A 561 25.70 -5.36 5.98
N HIS A 562 26.40 -6.45 6.31
CA HIS A 562 27.04 -7.33 5.33
C HIS A 562 26.42 -8.72 5.45
N ASP A 563 25.83 -9.20 4.35
CA ASP A 563 25.30 -10.56 4.24
C ASP A 563 26.17 -11.38 3.28
N PRO A 564 26.96 -12.35 3.77
CA PRO A 564 27.86 -13.16 2.95
C PRO A 564 27.14 -14.18 2.07
N ALA A 565 25.81 -14.34 2.18
CA ALA A 565 25.01 -15.15 1.26
C ALA A 565 24.64 -14.39 -0.03
N LEU A 566 24.78 -13.06 -0.05
CA LEU A 566 24.54 -12.26 -1.25
C LEU A 566 25.50 -12.60 -2.38
N ARG A 567 24.99 -12.57 -3.61
CA ARG A 567 25.81 -12.56 -4.81
C ARG A 567 26.60 -11.25 -4.92
N ALA A 568 27.80 -11.32 -5.49
CA ALA A 568 28.62 -10.14 -5.71
C ALA A 568 27.86 -9.10 -6.56
N GLY A 569 27.78 -7.87 -6.06
CA GLY A 569 27.01 -6.77 -6.68
C GLY A 569 25.58 -6.60 -6.14
N PHE A 570 25.12 -7.45 -5.22
CA PHE A 570 23.82 -7.33 -4.56
C PHE A 570 23.97 -6.89 -3.08
N PRO A 571 22.95 -6.22 -2.48
CA PRO A 571 21.73 -5.76 -3.13
C PRO A 571 21.98 -4.60 -4.10
N MET A 572 21.23 -4.57 -5.19
CA MET A 572 21.26 -3.48 -6.15
C MET A 572 20.17 -2.46 -5.83
N LYS A 573 20.53 -1.19 -5.67
CA LYS A 573 19.57 -0.08 -5.64
C LYS A 573 19.17 0.25 -7.08
N LEU A 574 17.89 0.07 -7.40
CA LEU A 574 17.35 0.18 -8.76
C LEU A 574 16.76 1.55 -9.08
N GLY A 575 16.17 2.22 -8.09
CA GLY A 575 15.44 3.46 -8.29
C GLY A 575 14.72 3.90 -7.02
N VAL A 576 13.54 4.48 -7.18
CA VAL A 576 12.70 4.91 -6.06
C VAL A 576 11.96 3.72 -5.45
N GLY A 577 11.21 2.96 -6.27
CA GLY A 577 10.58 1.71 -5.88
C GLY A 577 10.72 0.57 -6.88
N ASN A 578 10.40 -0.64 -6.42
CA ASN A 578 10.26 -1.82 -7.25
C ASN A 578 9.25 -2.78 -6.61
N GLU A 579 8.02 -2.70 -7.07
CA GLU A 579 6.92 -3.53 -6.62
C GLU A 579 6.69 -4.77 -7.50
N SER A 580 7.35 -4.92 -8.66
CA SER A 580 7.10 -6.08 -9.52
C SER A 580 7.87 -7.32 -9.04
N GLN A 581 7.18 -8.46 -8.95
CA GLN A 581 7.79 -9.72 -8.53
C GLN A 581 8.69 -10.30 -9.64
N PRO A 582 9.99 -10.58 -9.38
CA PRO A 582 10.90 -11.05 -10.42
C PRO A 582 10.60 -12.47 -10.91
N ALA A 583 10.71 -12.69 -12.21
CA ALA A 583 10.71 -14.01 -12.86
C ALA A 583 12.11 -14.37 -13.40
N LEU A 584 12.39 -15.66 -13.61
CA LEU A 584 13.69 -16.17 -14.02
C LEU A 584 13.65 -16.91 -15.36
N ALA A 585 14.48 -16.52 -16.32
CA ALA A 585 14.38 -16.99 -17.70
C ALA A 585 15.70 -16.95 -18.49
N ASP A 586 16.03 -17.99 -19.26
CA ASP A 586 17.17 -17.97 -20.21
C ASP A 586 16.77 -17.32 -21.54
N LEU A 587 16.51 -16.01 -21.51
CA LEU A 587 16.13 -15.24 -22.70
C LEU A 587 17.18 -15.30 -23.83
N GLN A 588 18.45 -15.53 -23.49
CA GLN A 588 19.53 -15.58 -24.49
C GLN A 588 19.78 -16.97 -25.09
N GLY A 589 19.16 -18.04 -24.55
CA GLY A 589 19.47 -19.42 -24.93
C GLY A 589 20.92 -19.84 -24.60
N THR A 590 21.49 -19.26 -23.55
CA THR A 590 22.88 -19.45 -23.10
C THR A 590 23.03 -20.53 -22.04
N GLY A 591 21.93 -20.91 -21.40
CA GLY A 591 21.91 -21.75 -20.22
C GLY A 591 22.13 -21.01 -18.91
N ARG A 592 21.81 -19.72 -18.83
CA ARG A 592 21.91 -18.90 -17.61
C ARG A 592 20.61 -18.12 -17.47
N GLN A 593 20.08 -18.01 -16.26
CA GLN A 593 18.81 -17.31 -16.05
C GLN A 593 19.04 -15.82 -15.89
N ALA A 594 18.26 -15.03 -16.62
CA ALA A 594 18.09 -13.61 -16.40
C ALA A 594 17.03 -13.37 -15.32
N ILE A 595 17.21 -12.31 -14.54
CA ILE A 595 16.24 -11.78 -13.58
C ILE A 595 15.42 -10.72 -14.31
N VAL A 596 14.10 -10.94 -14.42
CA VAL A 596 13.18 -10.10 -15.20
C VAL A 596 12.08 -9.53 -14.29
N TYR A 597 11.85 -8.21 -14.33
CA TYR A 597 10.88 -7.50 -13.48
C TYR A 597 10.47 -6.16 -14.09
N GLY A 598 9.31 -5.63 -13.69
CA GLY A 598 8.91 -4.23 -13.94
C GLY A 598 9.37 -3.25 -12.85
N ASP A 599 9.32 -1.94 -13.10
CA ASP A 599 9.52 -0.90 -12.07
C ASP A 599 8.38 0.15 -12.04
N GLY A 600 8.37 0.97 -10.98
CA GLY A 600 7.42 2.07 -10.79
C GLY A 600 7.57 3.25 -11.76
N ASP A 601 8.61 3.26 -12.60
CA ASP A 601 8.85 4.25 -13.67
C ASP A 601 8.38 3.73 -15.06
N GLY A 602 7.80 2.53 -15.11
CA GLY A 602 7.32 1.89 -16.33
C GLY A 602 8.41 1.21 -17.17
N ARG A 603 9.53 0.82 -16.56
CA ARG A 603 10.58 0.02 -17.21
C ARG A 603 10.35 -1.47 -16.98
N VAL A 604 10.71 -2.29 -17.96
CA VAL A 604 10.91 -3.74 -17.78
C VAL A 604 12.38 -4.05 -17.95
N HIS A 605 12.96 -4.68 -16.95
CA HIS A 605 14.36 -5.06 -16.88
C HIS A 605 14.55 -6.54 -17.23
N ALA A 606 15.71 -6.89 -17.78
CA ALA A 606 16.15 -8.27 -17.86
C ALA A 606 17.66 -8.30 -17.66
N ARG A 607 18.11 -8.75 -16.48
CA ARG A 607 19.51 -8.69 -16.05
C ARG A 607 20.12 -10.09 -15.97
N ASP A 608 21.35 -10.29 -16.44
CA ASP A 608 22.09 -11.54 -16.23
C ASP A 608 22.23 -11.80 -14.71
N GLY A 609 21.66 -12.92 -14.24
CA GLY A 609 21.55 -13.22 -12.81
C GLY A 609 22.88 -13.43 -12.08
N SER A 610 24.01 -13.48 -12.79
CA SER A 610 25.34 -13.62 -12.18
C SER A 610 26.12 -12.32 -12.06
N THR A 611 25.81 -11.33 -12.89
CA THR A 611 26.55 -10.06 -13.00
C THR A 611 25.70 -8.83 -12.68
N GLY A 612 24.37 -8.95 -12.69
CA GLY A 612 23.44 -7.82 -12.53
C GLY A 612 23.38 -6.88 -13.75
N ALA A 613 24.14 -7.16 -14.80
CA ALA A 613 24.16 -6.36 -16.03
C ALA A 613 22.90 -6.59 -16.86
N GLU A 614 22.34 -5.52 -17.44
CA GLU A 614 21.21 -5.63 -18.39
C GLU A 614 21.60 -6.44 -19.63
N LEU A 615 20.65 -7.24 -20.11
CA LEU A 615 20.79 -7.95 -21.38
C LEU A 615 20.67 -6.97 -22.56
N PRO A 616 21.30 -7.26 -23.71
CA PRO A 616 21.16 -6.44 -24.91
C PRO A 616 19.69 -6.30 -25.34
N GLY A 617 19.23 -5.05 -25.49
CA GLY A 617 17.84 -4.71 -25.78
C GLY A 617 17.01 -4.31 -24.56
N TRP A 618 17.56 -4.45 -23.35
CA TRP A 618 16.91 -4.13 -22.08
C TRP A 618 17.65 -3.00 -21.33
N PRO A 619 16.97 -2.25 -20.43
CA PRO A 619 15.53 -2.30 -20.18
C PRO A 619 14.71 -1.71 -21.33
N VAL A 620 13.44 -2.12 -21.40
CA VAL A 620 12.43 -1.52 -22.30
C VAL A 620 11.46 -0.68 -21.47
N THR A 621 10.66 0.18 -22.11
CA THR A 621 9.66 1.01 -21.43
C THR A 621 8.25 0.70 -21.92
N THR A 622 7.26 0.92 -21.06
CA THR A 622 5.84 1.06 -21.42
C THR A 622 5.63 2.35 -22.24
N LEU A 623 4.38 2.67 -22.57
CA LEU A 623 4.06 3.97 -23.17
C LEU A 623 4.29 5.10 -22.15
N PRO A 624 4.60 6.33 -22.61
CA PRO A 624 4.74 7.48 -21.71
C PRO A 624 3.46 7.77 -20.94
N THR A 625 3.60 8.16 -19.67
CA THR A 625 2.49 8.68 -18.87
C THR A 625 2.03 10.00 -19.48
N VAL A 626 0.73 10.10 -19.79
CA VAL A 626 0.12 11.34 -20.31
C VAL A 626 -0.65 12.01 -19.16
N PRO A 627 -0.05 12.98 -18.46
CA PRO A 627 -0.72 13.67 -17.38
C PRO A 627 -1.77 14.65 -17.91
N GLN A 628 -2.74 15.02 -17.07
CA GLN A 628 -3.69 16.11 -17.37
C GLN A 628 -2.96 17.43 -17.66
N ARG A 629 -1.89 17.73 -16.91
CA ARG A 629 -1.02 18.90 -17.11
C ARG A 629 0.45 18.57 -16.84
N GLY A 630 1.33 19.05 -17.71
CA GLY A 630 2.78 18.96 -17.51
C GLY A 630 3.31 20.08 -16.61
N TYR A 631 4.22 19.76 -15.69
CA TYR A 631 4.80 20.71 -14.74
C TYR A 631 6.32 20.90 -14.98
N PRO A 632 6.84 22.13 -15.04
CA PRO A 632 8.26 22.38 -15.30
C PRO A 632 9.18 21.70 -14.27
N GLY A 633 10.15 20.92 -14.76
CA GLY A 633 11.14 20.24 -13.94
C GLY A 633 10.62 18.97 -13.25
N VAL A 634 9.50 18.42 -13.70
CA VAL A 634 8.97 17.10 -13.29
C VAL A 634 8.70 16.27 -14.54
N ASP A 635 9.34 15.10 -14.64
CA ASP A 635 9.11 14.12 -15.70
C ASP A 635 8.03 13.09 -15.26
N PRO A 636 6.87 13.00 -15.95
CA PRO A 636 5.84 11.99 -15.69
C PRO A 636 6.26 10.54 -15.95
N GLY A 637 7.35 10.32 -16.69
CA GLY A 637 7.87 8.98 -16.99
C GLY A 637 6.95 8.13 -17.87
N HIS A 638 6.86 6.84 -17.56
CA HIS A 638 6.06 5.85 -18.29
C HIS A 638 5.13 5.10 -17.34
N GLU A 639 4.13 4.41 -17.89
CA GLU A 639 3.09 3.73 -17.11
C GLU A 639 3.68 2.71 -16.11
N PRO A 640 3.45 2.85 -14.79
CA PRO A 640 4.08 1.99 -13.77
C PRO A 640 3.72 0.50 -13.91
N ILE A 641 4.66 -0.38 -13.56
CA ILE A 641 4.44 -1.84 -13.51
C ILE A 641 4.60 -2.33 -12.06
N VAL A 642 3.47 -2.61 -11.41
CA VAL A 642 3.39 -3.19 -10.05
C VAL A 642 3.10 -4.70 -10.09
N ALA A 643 2.42 -5.18 -11.14
CA ALA A 643 2.09 -6.60 -11.28
C ALA A 643 3.36 -7.46 -11.47
N PRO A 644 3.36 -8.72 -11.01
CA PRO A 644 4.35 -9.72 -11.40
C PRO A 644 4.49 -9.86 -12.92
N VAL A 645 5.68 -10.28 -13.37
CA VAL A 645 5.96 -10.57 -14.78
C VAL A 645 5.61 -12.02 -15.11
N ALA A 646 5.01 -12.29 -16.28
CA ALA A 646 4.84 -13.64 -16.81
C ALA A 646 5.81 -13.89 -17.97
N ILE A 647 6.32 -15.12 -18.09
CA ILE A 647 7.29 -15.51 -19.12
C ILE A 647 6.96 -16.91 -19.65
N GLY A 648 6.89 -17.08 -20.97
CA GLY A 648 6.61 -18.37 -21.60
C GLY A 648 6.93 -18.39 -23.10
N ASP A 649 7.01 -19.58 -23.70
CA ASP A 649 7.22 -19.77 -25.15
C ASP A 649 5.88 -19.65 -25.89
N LEU A 650 5.43 -18.40 -26.10
CA LEU A 650 4.12 -18.11 -26.70
C LEU A 650 3.98 -18.70 -28.11
N PHE A 651 5.08 -18.86 -28.87
CA PHE A 651 5.03 -19.36 -30.25
C PHE A 651 5.36 -20.85 -30.40
N HIS A 652 5.70 -21.53 -29.31
CA HIS A 652 6.16 -22.92 -29.28
C HIS A 652 7.40 -23.16 -30.19
N ASP A 653 8.33 -22.20 -30.21
CA ASP A 653 9.55 -22.20 -31.02
C ASP A 653 10.85 -22.46 -30.21
N GLY A 654 10.75 -22.54 -28.88
CA GLY A 654 11.86 -22.70 -27.94
C GLY A 654 12.51 -21.39 -27.51
N ARG A 655 11.83 -20.25 -27.69
CA ARG A 655 12.22 -18.93 -27.17
C ARG A 655 11.11 -18.39 -26.29
N GLN A 656 11.48 -17.91 -25.12
CA GLN A 656 10.52 -17.28 -24.21
C GLN A 656 10.24 -15.82 -24.60
N GLN A 657 9.04 -15.36 -24.32
CA GLN A 657 8.59 -13.98 -24.42
C GLN A 657 8.24 -13.47 -23.03
N VAL A 658 8.35 -12.16 -22.82
CA VAL A 658 8.06 -11.49 -21.54
C VAL A 658 6.74 -10.75 -21.67
N VAL A 659 5.81 -10.99 -20.74
CA VAL A 659 4.48 -10.37 -20.72
C VAL A 659 4.28 -9.64 -19.38
N VAL A 660 3.85 -8.39 -19.44
CA VAL A 660 3.66 -7.49 -18.28
C VAL A 660 2.40 -6.67 -18.43
N THR A 661 1.83 -6.21 -17.32
CA THR A 661 0.68 -5.29 -17.31
C THR A 661 0.99 -4.05 -16.48
N SER A 662 0.76 -2.87 -17.06
CA SER A 662 0.90 -1.58 -16.36
C SER A 662 -0.35 -1.25 -15.54
N THR A 663 -0.23 -0.43 -14.51
CA THR A 663 -1.33 -0.05 -13.62
C THR A 663 -2.47 0.68 -14.34
N THR A 664 -2.17 1.32 -15.48
CA THR A 664 -3.16 1.90 -16.41
C THR A 664 -3.99 0.85 -17.17
N GLY A 665 -3.82 -0.45 -16.89
CA GLY A 665 -4.54 -1.50 -17.57
C GLY A 665 -4.10 -1.67 -19.02
N ARG A 666 -2.78 -1.60 -19.28
CA ARG A 666 -2.20 -1.99 -20.57
C ARG A 666 -1.30 -3.21 -20.43
N THR A 667 -1.59 -4.25 -21.21
CA THR A 667 -0.78 -5.48 -21.25
C THR A 667 0.18 -5.44 -22.44
N TYR A 668 1.46 -5.66 -22.19
CA TYR A 668 2.55 -5.62 -23.17
C TYR A 668 3.16 -7.01 -23.30
N ALA A 669 3.59 -7.38 -24.51
CA ALA A 669 4.37 -8.59 -24.76
C ALA A 669 5.61 -8.26 -25.60
N PHE A 670 6.76 -8.79 -25.18
CA PHE A 670 8.07 -8.55 -25.80
C PHE A 670 8.76 -9.87 -26.16
N ASP A 671 9.52 -9.87 -27.26
CA ASP A 671 10.45 -10.96 -27.52
C ASP A 671 11.66 -10.93 -26.57
N ALA A 672 12.44 -12.01 -26.57
CA ALA A 672 13.61 -12.16 -25.71
C ALA A 672 14.70 -11.07 -25.88
N SER A 673 14.63 -10.27 -26.95
CA SER A 673 15.52 -9.12 -27.21
C SER A 673 14.89 -7.77 -26.88
N GLY A 674 13.76 -7.75 -26.16
CA GLY A 674 13.06 -6.52 -25.76
C GLY A 674 12.24 -5.88 -26.87
N ARG A 675 11.99 -6.55 -28.00
CA ARG A 675 11.19 -5.95 -29.08
C ARG A 675 9.71 -6.26 -28.87
N PRO A 676 8.80 -5.27 -28.94
CA PRO A 676 7.37 -5.52 -28.75
C PRO A 676 6.85 -6.46 -29.85
N LEU A 677 5.98 -7.39 -29.46
CA LEU A 677 5.35 -8.32 -30.39
C LEU A 677 4.29 -7.60 -31.25
N PRO A 678 4.08 -8.01 -32.52
CA PRO A 678 2.99 -7.48 -33.35
C PRO A 678 1.63 -7.68 -32.66
N GLY A 679 0.79 -6.64 -32.67
CA GLY A 679 -0.54 -6.67 -32.05
C GLY A 679 -0.60 -6.20 -30.59
N TRP A 680 0.54 -5.88 -29.97
CA TRP A 680 0.68 -5.42 -28.58
C TRP A 680 1.11 -3.95 -28.50
N PRO A 681 0.79 -3.21 -27.41
CA PRO A 681 0.03 -3.64 -26.23
C PRO A 681 -1.49 -3.75 -26.44
N LYS A 682 -2.17 -4.34 -25.45
CA LYS A 682 -3.64 -4.36 -25.28
C LYS A 682 -4.07 -3.39 -24.20
N VAL A 683 -5.34 -2.95 -24.24
CA VAL A 683 -5.94 -2.01 -23.28
C VAL A 683 -7.16 -2.68 -22.64
N LEU A 684 -7.30 -2.51 -21.32
CA LEU A 684 -8.38 -3.03 -20.49
C LEU A 684 -9.43 -1.94 -20.22
N ASP A 685 -10.12 -1.50 -21.28
CA ASP A 685 -11.08 -0.37 -21.25
C ASP A 685 -12.44 -0.67 -21.89
N ALA A 686 -12.74 -1.95 -22.18
CA ALA A 686 -13.92 -2.35 -22.93
C ALA A 686 -15.22 -1.83 -22.27
N GLY A 687 -15.93 -0.93 -22.95
CA GLY A 687 -17.20 -0.39 -22.43
C GLY A 687 -17.11 0.39 -21.12
N VAL A 688 -15.90 0.79 -20.67
CA VAL A 688 -15.74 1.71 -19.54
C VAL A 688 -16.23 3.10 -19.96
N ALA A 689 -17.09 3.70 -19.14
CA ALA A 689 -17.65 5.02 -19.40
C ALA A 689 -17.53 5.90 -18.14
N LYS A 690 -17.21 7.18 -18.32
CA LYS A 690 -17.23 8.14 -17.22
C LYS A 690 -18.65 8.25 -16.64
N PRO A 691 -18.81 8.27 -15.30
CA PRO A 691 -20.10 8.55 -14.69
C PRO A 691 -20.60 9.94 -15.03
N ALA A 692 -21.92 10.13 -14.97
CA ALA A 692 -22.53 11.44 -15.18
C ALA A 692 -22.18 12.42 -14.05
N ILE A 693 -22.34 13.71 -14.37
CA ILE A 693 -22.29 14.86 -13.46
C ILE A 693 -23.70 15.46 -13.41
N PRO A 694 -24.29 15.71 -12.22
CA PRO A 694 -23.81 15.31 -10.89
C PRO A 694 -23.76 13.78 -10.75
N ARG A 695 -23.01 13.29 -9.77
CA ARG A 695 -22.78 11.86 -9.58
C ARG A 695 -24.07 11.11 -9.26
N PRO A 696 -24.25 9.89 -9.81
CA PRO A 696 -25.37 9.04 -9.43
C PRO A 696 -25.18 8.52 -8.00
N ALA A 697 -26.18 8.68 -7.14
CA ALA A 697 -26.20 8.13 -5.77
C ALA A 697 -26.37 6.59 -5.76
N LEU A 698 -25.33 5.86 -6.15
CA LEU A 698 -25.29 4.40 -6.08
C LEU A 698 -25.02 3.94 -4.63
N LYS A 699 -25.41 2.72 -4.28
CA LYS A 699 -25.16 2.16 -2.94
C LYS A 699 -24.40 0.87 -3.08
N TYR A 700 -23.31 0.71 -2.33
CA TYR A 700 -22.53 -0.53 -2.31
C TYR A 700 -22.07 -0.95 -3.72
N THR A 701 -21.68 0.02 -4.55
CA THR A 701 -21.40 -0.18 -5.99
C THR A 701 -20.11 0.52 -6.36
N ARG A 702 -19.21 -0.18 -7.06
CA ARG A 702 -18.01 0.39 -7.69
C ARG A 702 -18.04 0.05 -9.18
N LEU A 703 -18.04 1.10 -10.01
CA LEU A 703 -18.23 0.97 -11.45
C LEU A 703 -16.95 0.43 -12.12
N PRO A 704 -17.06 -0.23 -13.28
CA PRO A 704 -15.90 -0.62 -14.09
C PRO A 704 -15.03 0.59 -14.45
N VAL A 705 -13.70 0.45 -14.30
CA VAL A 705 -12.73 1.49 -14.69
C VAL A 705 -11.55 0.88 -15.46
N GLN A 706 -10.81 1.72 -16.19
CA GLN A 706 -9.57 1.29 -16.82
C GLN A 706 -8.46 1.06 -15.77
N GLY A 707 -7.89 -0.14 -15.73
CA GLY A 707 -6.75 -0.44 -14.84
C GLY A 707 -6.53 -1.94 -14.62
N ALA A 708 -5.39 -2.29 -14.01
CA ALA A 708 -5.12 -3.65 -13.52
C ALA A 708 -3.98 -3.70 -12.51
N THR A 709 -4.04 -4.69 -11.62
CA THR A 709 -2.97 -5.09 -10.69
C THR A 709 -2.68 -6.59 -10.71
N ALA A 710 -3.54 -7.39 -11.37
CA ALA A 710 -3.31 -8.81 -11.60
C ALA A 710 -2.20 -9.03 -12.63
N SER A 711 -1.33 -10.02 -12.39
CA SER A 711 -0.38 -10.50 -13.39
C SER A 711 -1.13 -11.09 -14.61
N PRO A 712 -0.55 -10.99 -15.83
CA PRO A 712 -0.89 -11.90 -16.91
C PRO A 712 -0.68 -13.36 -16.47
N MET A 713 -1.50 -14.27 -17.00
CA MET A 713 -1.35 -15.72 -16.91
C MET A 713 -1.19 -16.29 -18.33
N LEU A 714 -0.33 -17.29 -18.51
CA LEU A 714 -0.02 -17.91 -19.81
C LEU A 714 -0.51 -19.35 -19.89
N ALA A 715 -1.36 -19.67 -20.87
CA ALA A 715 -2.00 -21.00 -20.98
C ALA A 715 -2.37 -21.34 -22.43
N ASP A 716 -2.28 -22.61 -22.83
CA ASP A 716 -2.87 -23.10 -24.08
C ASP A 716 -4.36 -23.35 -23.86
N LEU A 717 -5.22 -22.39 -24.22
CA LEU A 717 -6.67 -22.51 -24.02
C LEU A 717 -7.38 -23.14 -25.23
N ASP A 718 -6.94 -22.83 -26.46
CA ASP A 718 -7.59 -23.35 -27.68
C ASP A 718 -7.00 -24.68 -28.22
N GLY A 719 -5.89 -25.16 -27.63
CA GLY A 719 -5.29 -26.47 -27.87
C GLY A 719 -4.33 -26.51 -29.06
N ASP A 720 -3.86 -25.36 -29.56
CA ASP A 720 -2.93 -25.27 -30.70
C ASP A 720 -1.44 -25.44 -30.30
N ARG A 721 -1.16 -25.59 -29.00
CA ARG A 721 0.18 -25.66 -28.34
C ARG A 721 0.93 -24.36 -28.20
N ARG A 722 0.30 -23.22 -28.48
CA ARG A 722 0.80 -21.89 -28.11
C ARG A 722 0.22 -21.49 -26.78
N LEU A 723 0.82 -20.46 -26.18
CA LEU A 723 0.30 -19.89 -24.94
C LEU A 723 -0.49 -18.63 -25.28
N ASP A 724 -1.77 -18.66 -24.96
CA ASP A 724 -2.62 -17.48 -24.87
C ASP A 724 -2.28 -16.68 -23.61
N VAL A 725 -2.53 -15.38 -23.66
CA VAL A 725 -2.35 -14.43 -22.56
C VAL A 725 -3.71 -14.12 -21.96
N VAL A 726 -3.93 -14.53 -20.71
CA VAL A 726 -5.13 -14.23 -19.93
C VAL A 726 -4.86 -13.09 -18.96
N GLN A 727 -5.77 -12.11 -18.88
CA GLN A 727 -5.63 -10.93 -18.03
C GLN A 727 -6.96 -10.57 -17.36
N ALA A 728 -6.95 -10.36 -16.05
CA ALA A 728 -8.07 -9.77 -15.31
C ALA A 728 -7.97 -8.23 -15.31
N GLY A 729 -9.09 -7.55 -15.56
CA GLY A 729 -9.16 -6.09 -15.64
C GLY A 729 -10.08 -5.45 -14.60
N TRP A 730 -9.79 -4.18 -14.27
CA TRP A 730 -10.68 -3.35 -13.47
C TRP A 730 -11.96 -2.94 -14.24
N ASP A 731 -12.03 -3.25 -15.54
CA ASP A 731 -13.22 -3.17 -16.39
C ASP A 731 -14.26 -4.28 -16.11
N GLY A 732 -13.95 -5.16 -15.15
CA GLY A 732 -14.82 -6.25 -14.71
C GLY A 732 -14.81 -7.49 -15.60
N ARG A 733 -13.81 -7.61 -16.48
CA ARG A 733 -13.68 -8.74 -17.40
C ARG A 733 -12.39 -9.51 -17.25
N LEU A 734 -12.47 -10.78 -17.62
CA LEU A 734 -11.32 -11.57 -18.00
C LEU A 734 -11.16 -11.46 -19.52
N HIS A 735 -9.94 -11.15 -19.96
CA HIS A 735 -9.56 -11.05 -21.37
C HIS A 735 -8.63 -12.21 -21.71
N ALA A 736 -8.68 -12.72 -22.95
CA ALA A 736 -7.76 -13.74 -23.42
C ALA A 736 -7.36 -13.52 -24.90
N TRP A 737 -6.06 -13.41 -25.16
CA TRP A 737 -5.53 -13.16 -26.51
C TRP A 737 -4.45 -14.16 -26.91
N ARG A 738 -4.46 -14.52 -28.18
CA ARG A 738 -3.38 -15.25 -28.84
C ARG A 738 -2.07 -14.46 -28.86
N PRO A 739 -0.92 -15.10 -29.12
CA PRO A 739 0.37 -14.44 -29.25
C PRO A 739 0.44 -13.29 -30.27
N ASP A 740 -0.41 -13.29 -31.31
CA ASP A 740 -0.53 -12.22 -32.32
C ASP A 740 -1.44 -11.06 -31.89
N GLY A 741 -1.98 -11.12 -30.67
CA GLY A 741 -2.92 -10.17 -30.13
C GLY A 741 -4.35 -10.30 -30.69
N SER A 742 -4.70 -11.38 -31.38
CA SER A 742 -6.11 -11.67 -31.69
C SER A 742 -6.83 -12.24 -30.47
N GLU A 743 -8.07 -11.83 -30.25
CA GLU A 743 -8.89 -12.31 -29.12
C GLU A 743 -9.37 -13.76 -29.35
N LEU A 744 -9.48 -14.51 -28.25
CA LEU A 744 -10.06 -15.85 -28.30
C LEU A 744 -11.58 -15.78 -28.51
N PRO A 745 -12.17 -16.70 -29.30
CA PRO A 745 -13.64 -16.80 -29.42
C PRO A 745 -14.30 -16.99 -28.06
N GLY A 746 -15.29 -16.16 -27.74
CA GLY A 746 -15.98 -16.17 -26.44
C GLY A 746 -15.44 -15.16 -25.42
N TRP A 747 -14.31 -14.51 -25.71
CA TRP A 747 -13.67 -13.51 -24.86
C TRP A 747 -13.88 -12.09 -25.43
N PRO A 748 -13.82 -11.03 -24.60
CA PRO A 748 -13.60 -11.06 -23.15
C PRO A 748 -14.88 -11.47 -22.40
N VAL A 749 -14.71 -12.12 -21.25
CA VAL A 749 -15.79 -12.62 -20.41
C VAL A 749 -16.11 -11.61 -19.32
N GLU A 750 -17.36 -11.14 -19.27
CA GLU A 750 -17.85 -10.30 -18.18
C GLU A 750 -18.20 -11.15 -16.96
N VAL A 751 -17.61 -10.82 -15.81
CA VAL A 751 -17.88 -11.52 -14.55
C VAL A 751 -19.15 -10.93 -13.93
N THR A 752 -20.28 -11.64 -14.01
CA THR A 752 -21.57 -11.22 -13.44
C THR A 752 -21.97 -12.08 -12.24
N LEU A 753 -22.76 -11.53 -11.31
CA LEU A 753 -23.22 -12.26 -10.11
C LEU A 753 -24.74 -12.23 -9.96
N ASP A 754 -25.41 -13.02 -10.81
CA ASP A 754 -26.86 -13.04 -11.01
C ASP A 754 -27.64 -13.77 -9.90
N ARG A 755 -27.38 -13.42 -8.64
CA ARG A 755 -28.13 -13.90 -7.48
C ARG A 755 -28.37 -12.83 -6.42
N LYS A 756 -29.57 -12.88 -5.83
CA LYS A 756 -29.93 -12.06 -4.67
C LYS A 756 -29.09 -12.44 -3.44
N PRO A 757 -28.71 -11.49 -2.58
CA PRO A 757 -28.07 -11.79 -1.31
C PRO A 757 -29.02 -12.48 -0.33
N PRO A 758 -28.51 -13.25 0.65
CA PRO A 758 -29.33 -13.80 1.74
C PRO A 758 -30.02 -12.69 2.55
N SER A 759 -31.11 -13.04 3.24
CA SER A 759 -31.81 -12.10 4.13
C SER A 759 -30.87 -11.51 5.19
N GLY A 760 -30.85 -10.18 5.31
CA GLY A 760 -29.97 -9.45 6.22
C GLY A 760 -28.55 -9.18 5.69
N TYR A 761 -28.26 -9.52 4.42
CA TYR A 761 -27.04 -9.14 3.73
C TYR A 761 -27.32 -8.15 2.60
N VAL A 762 -26.39 -7.24 2.35
CA VAL A 762 -26.33 -6.41 1.14
C VAL A 762 -25.40 -7.05 0.12
N ARG A 763 -25.65 -6.79 -1.17
CA ARG A 763 -24.68 -7.06 -2.25
C ARG A 763 -23.71 -5.89 -2.28
N ILE A 764 -22.42 -6.17 -2.22
CA ILE A 764 -21.39 -5.27 -2.71
C ILE A 764 -21.17 -5.61 -4.19
N ASP A 765 -21.49 -4.67 -5.07
CA ASP A 765 -21.29 -4.77 -6.51
C ASP A 765 -20.04 -3.99 -6.92
N ASP A 766 -18.87 -4.47 -6.46
CA ASP A 766 -17.58 -4.03 -6.97
C ASP A 766 -17.25 -4.81 -8.25
N HIS A 767 -17.26 -4.12 -9.38
CA HIS A 767 -17.01 -4.73 -10.68
C HIS A 767 -15.54 -5.08 -10.90
N LYS A 768 -14.60 -4.47 -10.17
CA LYS A 768 -13.15 -4.65 -10.34
C LYS A 768 -12.75 -6.13 -10.28
N LEU A 769 -11.80 -6.55 -11.12
CA LEU A 769 -11.05 -7.80 -10.98
C LEU A 769 -9.57 -7.49 -10.75
N ALA A 770 -9.19 -7.42 -9.47
CA ALA A 770 -7.79 -7.29 -9.03
C ALA A 770 -7.16 -8.66 -8.68
N GLY A 771 -7.95 -9.74 -8.73
CA GLY A 771 -7.46 -11.10 -8.51
C GLY A 771 -6.71 -11.66 -9.73
N MET A 772 -5.64 -12.42 -9.49
CA MET A 772 -4.98 -13.20 -10.53
C MET A 772 -5.80 -14.44 -10.84
N PRO A 773 -6.05 -14.76 -12.13
CA PRO A 773 -6.69 -16.01 -12.50
C PRO A 773 -5.71 -17.18 -12.37
N ALA A 774 -6.23 -18.38 -12.08
CA ALA A 774 -5.49 -19.64 -12.06
C ALA A 774 -6.09 -20.65 -13.04
N LEU A 775 -5.28 -21.61 -13.48
CA LEU A 775 -5.72 -22.75 -14.29
C LEU A 775 -6.20 -23.90 -13.40
N ALA A 776 -7.25 -24.60 -13.82
CA ALA A 776 -7.72 -25.82 -13.17
C ALA A 776 -8.42 -26.74 -14.18
N ASP A 777 -8.17 -28.05 -14.13
CA ASP A 777 -9.02 -29.05 -14.79
C ASP A 777 -10.11 -29.46 -13.77
N LEU A 778 -11.24 -28.75 -13.78
CA LEU A 778 -12.28 -28.90 -12.76
C LEU A 778 -13.23 -30.08 -13.07
N ASP A 779 -13.38 -30.44 -14.34
CA ASP A 779 -14.29 -31.50 -14.78
C ASP A 779 -13.62 -32.79 -15.29
N GLY A 780 -12.29 -32.80 -15.42
CA GLY A 780 -11.47 -33.98 -15.75
C GLY A 780 -11.42 -34.31 -17.23
N ASP A 781 -11.69 -33.34 -18.12
CA ASP A 781 -11.63 -33.54 -19.58
C ASP A 781 -10.24 -33.34 -20.19
N GLY A 782 -9.28 -32.82 -19.42
CA GLY A 782 -7.90 -32.55 -19.85
C GLY A 782 -7.69 -31.17 -20.49
N ARG A 783 -8.67 -30.25 -20.41
CA ARG A 783 -8.56 -28.85 -20.79
C ARG A 783 -8.67 -27.97 -19.53
N PRO A 784 -7.91 -26.87 -19.43
CA PRO A 784 -7.99 -26.02 -18.26
C PRO A 784 -9.15 -25.02 -18.34
N GLU A 785 -9.94 -24.98 -17.27
CA GLU A 785 -10.75 -23.83 -16.88
C GLU A 785 -9.87 -22.69 -16.33
N VAL A 786 -10.40 -21.47 -16.43
CA VAL A 786 -9.86 -20.26 -15.81
C VAL A 786 -10.68 -19.92 -14.56
N VAL A 787 -10.03 -19.94 -13.40
CA VAL A 787 -10.64 -19.67 -12.08
C VAL A 787 -10.20 -18.29 -11.58
N VAL A 788 -11.12 -17.43 -11.13
CA VAL A 788 -10.80 -16.09 -10.61
C VAL A 788 -11.62 -15.73 -9.36
N ARG A 789 -11.00 -15.00 -8.42
CA ARG A 789 -11.71 -14.35 -7.31
C ARG A 789 -12.11 -12.92 -7.70
N SER A 790 -13.39 -12.58 -7.55
CA SER A 790 -13.91 -11.22 -7.79
C SER A 790 -13.90 -10.38 -6.50
N GLN A 791 -13.92 -9.06 -6.65
CA GLN A 791 -14.13 -8.09 -5.57
C GLN A 791 -15.59 -8.04 -5.09
N ARG A 792 -16.56 -8.48 -5.92
CA ARG A 792 -17.96 -8.61 -5.47
C ARG A 792 -18.05 -9.41 -4.19
N SER A 793 -18.86 -8.94 -3.25
CA SER A 793 -18.98 -9.53 -1.93
C SER A 793 -20.39 -9.38 -1.35
N GLU A 794 -20.62 -9.93 -0.16
CA GLU A 794 -21.83 -9.73 0.64
C GLU A 794 -21.44 -9.39 2.08
N SER A 795 -21.95 -8.29 2.59
CA SER A 795 -21.76 -7.82 3.97
C SER A 795 -23.11 -7.57 4.63
N LYS A 796 -23.14 -7.06 5.86
CA LYS A 796 -24.37 -6.59 6.54
C LYS A 796 -24.61 -5.08 6.40
N GLY A 797 -23.71 -4.36 5.73
CA GLY A 797 -23.70 -2.90 5.60
C GLY A 797 -22.31 -2.39 5.21
N GLY A 798 -22.11 -1.07 5.30
CA GLY A 798 -20.79 -0.45 5.15
C GLY A 798 -20.00 -0.43 6.46
N GLY A 799 -18.75 0.01 6.39
CA GLY A 799 -17.77 -0.05 7.48
C GLY A 799 -17.22 -1.46 7.71
N GLU A 800 -16.61 -1.66 8.88
CA GLU A 800 -16.13 -2.96 9.33
C GLU A 800 -17.31 -3.85 9.77
N GLN A 801 -17.61 -4.92 9.02
CA GLN A 801 -18.77 -5.77 9.25
C GLN A 801 -18.40 -7.20 9.62
N PHE A 802 -18.92 -7.67 10.76
CA PHE A 802 -18.86 -9.09 11.12
C PHE A 802 -19.80 -9.93 10.25
N TYR A 803 -19.23 -11.02 9.73
CA TYR A 803 -19.84 -12.02 8.84
C TYR A 803 -20.16 -11.47 7.45
N GLY A 804 -19.47 -12.00 6.44
CA GLY A 804 -19.67 -11.69 5.04
C GLY A 804 -19.46 -12.89 4.11
N ALA A 805 -19.27 -12.62 2.82
CA ALA A 805 -18.77 -13.60 1.85
C ALA A 805 -18.16 -12.96 0.60
N ASN A 806 -17.21 -13.65 -0.02
CA ASN A 806 -16.67 -13.32 -1.34
C ASN A 806 -17.08 -14.40 -2.36
N PHE A 807 -16.72 -14.19 -3.64
CA PHE A 807 -17.08 -15.07 -4.74
C PHE A 807 -15.87 -15.47 -5.58
N VAL A 808 -15.84 -16.76 -5.90
CA VAL A 808 -14.88 -17.36 -6.83
C VAL A 808 -15.67 -17.87 -8.04
N PHE A 809 -15.18 -17.57 -9.23
CA PHE A 809 -15.78 -17.86 -10.52
C PHE A 809 -14.88 -18.81 -11.29
N ALA A 810 -15.46 -19.61 -12.19
CA ALA A 810 -14.72 -20.45 -13.11
C ALA A 810 -15.39 -20.44 -14.49
N TYR A 811 -14.56 -20.40 -15.54
CA TYR A 811 -14.98 -20.36 -16.93
C TYR A 811 -14.19 -21.39 -17.74
N HIS A 812 -14.86 -22.10 -18.65
CA HIS A 812 -14.20 -22.96 -19.63
C HIS A 812 -13.40 -22.12 -20.63
N ALA A 813 -12.48 -22.76 -21.37
CA ALA A 813 -11.65 -22.10 -22.37
C ALA A 813 -12.42 -21.33 -23.48
N ASP A 814 -13.70 -21.67 -23.73
CA ASP A 814 -14.58 -20.96 -24.66
C ASP A 814 -15.33 -19.75 -24.04
N GLY A 815 -14.98 -19.39 -22.80
CA GLY A 815 -15.58 -18.29 -22.04
C GLY A 815 -16.92 -18.64 -21.37
N SER A 816 -17.45 -19.85 -21.53
CA SER A 816 -18.70 -20.25 -20.88
C SER A 816 -18.53 -20.56 -19.38
N PRO A 817 -19.51 -20.24 -18.51
CA PRO A 817 -19.38 -20.44 -17.06
C PRO A 817 -19.49 -21.92 -16.66
N VAL A 818 -18.64 -22.35 -15.74
CA VAL A 818 -18.55 -23.74 -15.29
C VAL A 818 -19.73 -24.12 -14.39
N ALA A 819 -20.30 -25.29 -14.62
CA ALA A 819 -21.46 -25.76 -13.86
C ALA A 819 -21.14 -25.94 -12.35
N GLY A 820 -21.90 -25.27 -11.49
CA GLY A 820 -21.72 -25.28 -10.04
C GLY A 820 -21.02 -24.03 -9.48
N TRP A 821 -20.48 -23.18 -10.35
CA TRP A 821 -19.87 -21.89 -10.02
C TRP A 821 -20.85 -20.74 -10.30
N PRO A 822 -20.69 -19.55 -9.68
CA PRO A 822 -19.68 -19.18 -8.70
C PRO A 822 -19.91 -19.73 -7.29
N VAL A 823 -18.82 -19.92 -6.56
CA VAL A 823 -18.81 -20.42 -5.18
C VAL A 823 -18.80 -19.26 -4.19
N ARG A 824 -19.69 -19.29 -3.20
CA ARG A 824 -19.78 -18.33 -2.09
C ARG A 824 -18.87 -18.77 -0.95
N THR A 825 -17.76 -18.06 -0.72
CA THR A 825 -16.85 -18.32 0.41
C THR A 825 -17.19 -17.43 1.61
N PRO A 826 -17.59 -17.96 2.78
CA PRO A 826 -17.90 -17.14 3.96
C PRO A 826 -16.66 -16.40 4.50
N SER A 827 -16.84 -15.20 5.06
CA SER A 827 -15.80 -14.42 5.72
C SER A 827 -16.20 -14.07 7.15
N THR A 828 -15.23 -13.96 8.07
CA THR A 828 -15.48 -13.50 9.45
C THR A 828 -15.66 -11.98 9.51
N MET A 829 -14.90 -11.22 8.73
CA MET A 829 -14.94 -9.77 8.68
C MET A 829 -14.81 -9.28 7.24
N THR A 830 -15.72 -8.40 6.84
CA THR A 830 -15.72 -7.76 5.52
C THR A 830 -15.69 -6.25 5.73
N PHE A 831 -14.86 -5.58 4.95
CA PHE A 831 -14.70 -4.13 4.94
C PHE A 831 -15.39 -3.63 3.67
N TYR A 832 -16.22 -2.61 3.80
CA TYR A 832 -16.76 -1.92 2.63
C TYR A 832 -16.99 -0.44 2.93
N GLY A 833 -16.43 0.46 2.14
CA GLY A 833 -16.56 1.91 2.34
C GLY A 833 -15.91 2.42 3.64
N SER A 834 -14.87 1.73 4.12
CA SER A 834 -13.91 2.21 5.12
C SER A 834 -12.50 2.06 4.56
N ALA A 835 -11.52 2.83 5.07
CA ALA A 835 -10.13 2.75 4.57
C ALA A 835 -9.60 1.32 4.46
N GLN A 836 -9.98 0.43 5.38
CA GLN A 836 -9.55 -0.97 5.40
C GLN A 836 -10.16 -1.83 4.27
N GLU A 837 -10.96 -1.30 3.33
CA GLU A 837 -11.43 -2.08 2.18
C GLU A 837 -10.31 -2.42 1.19
N PHE A 838 -9.30 -1.56 1.00
CA PHE A 838 -8.19 -1.83 0.08
C PHE A 838 -7.47 -3.15 0.39
N VAL A 839 -7.47 -3.52 1.67
CA VAL A 839 -6.96 -4.78 2.23
C VAL A 839 -7.60 -6.01 1.58
N THR A 840 -8.81 -5.87 1.03
CA THR A 840 -9.56 -6.92 0.35
C THR A 840 -9.38 -6.91 -1.18
N GLU A 841 -8.78 -5.86 -1.75
CA GLU A 841 -8.51 -5.75 -3.19
C GLU A 841 -7.24 -6.52 -3.58
N GLY A 842 -7.37 -7.56 -4.41
CA GLY A 842 -6.20 -8.26 -4.98
C GLY A 842 -5.46 -9.23 -4.05
N VAL A 843 -6.05 -9.63 -2.92
CA VAL A 843 -5.51 -10.68 -2.02
C VAL A 843 -6.28 -12.01 -2.16
N ASN A 844 -5.71 -13.09 -1.63
CA ASN A 844 -6.31 -14.42 -1.54
C ASN A 844 -6.60 -15.09 -2.91
N GLN A 845 -5.60 -15.13 -3.80
CA GLN A 845 -5.76 -15.71 -5.14
C GLN A 845 -6.07 -17.23 -5.08
N PRO A 846 -6.71 -17.79 -6.11
CA PRO A 846 -6.93 -19.23 -6.20
C PRO A 846 -5.60 -19.98 -6.36
N ALA A 847 -5.27 -20.86 -5.41
CA ALA A 847 -4.22 -21.87 -5.59
C ALA A 847 -4.87 -23.20 -5.95
N VAL A 848 -4.29 -23.94 -6.89
CA VAL A 848 -4.95 -25.11 -7.51
C VAL A 848 -4.07 -26.36 -7.42
N ALA A 849 -4.67 -27.50 -7.09
CA ALA A 849 -4.03 -28.82 -7.14
C ALA A 849 -5.06 -29.97 -7.12
N ASP A 850 -4.80 -31.09 -7.79
CA ASP A 850 -5.42 -32.39 -7.48
C ASP A 850 -5.00 -32.83 -6.06
N VAL A 851 -5.89 -32.70 -5.08
CA VAL A 851 -5.57 -32.91 -3.65
C VAL A 851 -5.92 -34.32 -3.18
N ASP A 852 -6.91 -34.98 -3.79
CA ASP A 852 -7.32 -36.34 -3.41
C ASP A 852 -6.96 -37.46 -4.40
N GLY A 853 -6.44 -37.11 -5.58
CA GLY A 853 -5.90 -38.01 -6.58
C GLY A 853 -6.94 -38.59 -7.54
N ASP A 854 -8.12 -37.96 -7.67
CA ASP A 854 -9.17 -38.41 -8.58
C ASP A 854 -8.99 -37.95 -10.04
N GLY A 855 -8.02 -37.07 -10.29
CA GLY A 855 -7.71 -36.51 -11.60
C GLY A 855 -8.45 -35.21 -11.94
N LYS A 856 -9.12 -34.59 -10.96
CA LYS A 856 -9.68 -33.23 -11.04
C LYS A 856 -8.96 -32.34 -10.03
N ASP A 857 -8.94 -31.06 -10.30
CA ASP A 857 -8.32 -30.10 -9.39
C ASP A 857 -9.28 -29.59 -8.31
N GLU A 858 -8.76 -29.45 -7.09
CA GLU A 858 -9.31 -28.60 -6.04
C GLU A 858 -8.73 -27.19 -6.11
N VAL A 859 -9.58 -26.21 -5.77
CA VAL A 859 -9.23 -24.80 -5.63
C VAL A 859 -9.17 -24.41 -4.15
N ALA A 860 -8.03 -23.90 -3.69
CA ALA A 860 -7.86 -23.32 -2.38
C ALA A 860 -7.89 -21.77 -2.44
N THR A 861 -8.81 -21.16 -1.69
CA THR A 861 -8.84 -19.70 -1.46
C THR A 861 -9.68 -19.38 -0.22
N GLY A 862 -9.25 -18.38 0.55
CA GLY A 862 -9.94 -17.92 1.77
C GLY A 862 -10.15 -16.41 1.70
N PRO A 863 -11.37 -15.87 1.84
CA PRO A 863 -11.55 -14.43 1.94
C PRO A 863 -10.88 -13.86 3.20
N SER A 864 -10.70 -12.54 3.26
CA SER A 864 -10.12 -11.86 4.41
C SER A 864 -10.80 -12.26 5.73
N PHE A 865 -9.99 -12.49 6.75
CA PHE A 865 -10.35 -13.08 8.04
C PHE A 865 -11.14 -14.39 7.90
N SER A 866 -10.53 -15.42 7.31
CA SER A 866 -11.14 -16.75 7.24
C SER A 866 -10.13 -17.90 7.33
N PRO A 867 -10.59 -19.12 7.63
CA PRO A 867 -9.93 -20.34 7.20
C PRO A 867 -9.94 -20.41 5.67
N THR A 868 -8.84 -20.83 5.06
CA THR A 868 -8.77 -20.97 3.60
C THR A 868 -9.64 -22.16 3.17
N TYR A 869 -10.61 -21.98 2.27
CA TYR A 869 -11.51 -23.06 1.86
C TYR A 869 -10.91 -23.88 0.72
N LEU A 870 -11.11 -25.19 0.77
CA LEU A 870 -10.83 -26.10 -0.33
C LEU A 870 -12.15 -26.42 -1.05
N ILE A 871 -12.20 -26.11 -2.34
CA ILE A 871 -13.37 -26.20 -3.20
C ILE A 871 -13.09 -27.29 -4.25
N SER A 872 -13.92 -28.32 -4.36
CA SER A 872 -13.78 -29.31 -5.43
C SER A 872 -14.26 -28.77 -6.78
N GLY A 873 -13.80 -29.36 -7.88
CA GLY A 873 -14.18 -28.94 -9.24
C GLY A 873 -15.68 -28.76 -9.51
N ALA A 874 -16.52 -29.54 -8.81
CA ALA A 874 -17.98 -29.42 -8.82
C ALA A 874 -18.56 -28.20 -8.04
N GLY A 875 -17.74 -27.20 -7.70
CA GLY A 875 -18.16 -25.94 -7.06
C GLY A 875 -18.57 -26.08 -5.59
N LYS A 876 -17.96 -27.01 -4.84
CA LYS A 876 -18.35 -27.28 -3.43
C LYS A 876 -17.18 -27.12 -2.47
N ILE A 877 -17.37 -26.33 -1.42
CA ILE A 877 -16.45 -26.32 -0.27
C ILE A 877 -16.50 -27.69 0.40
N ILE A 878 -15.38 -28.41 0.37
CA ILE A 878 -15.24 -29.76 0.93
C ILE A 878 -14.42 -29.80 2.22
N LYS A 879 -13.45 -28.89 2.39
CA LYS A 879 -12.55 -28.79 3.56
C LYS A 879 -12.14 -27.33 3.81
N ASN A 880 -11.39 -27.08 4.87
CA ASN A 880 -10.76 -25.79 5.14
C ASN A 880 -9.40 -25.94 5.85
N PHE A 881 -8.50 -24.99 5.61
CA PHE A 881 -7.20 -24.87 6.25
C PHE A 881 -7.25 -23.77 7.31
N GLY A 882 -7.42 -24.17 8.58
CA GLY A 882 -7.61 -23.25 9.70
C GLY A 882 -8.54 -23.81 10.78
N PRO A 883 -8.79 -23.07 11.87
CA PRO A 883 -9.75 -23.47 12.90
C PRO A 883 -11.16 -23.57 12.33
N LEU A 884 -11.95 -24.52 12.85
CA LEU A 884 -13.38 -24.64 12.54
C LEU A 884 -14.25 -23.60 13.28
N GLU A 885 -13.77 -23.13 14.44
CA GLU A 885 -14.46 -22.15 15.27
C GLU A 885 -13.91 -20.74 15.04
N ASN A 886 -14.81 -19.76 14.96
CA ASN A 886 -14.47 -18.36 14.79
C ASN A 886 -13.96 -17.75 16.12
N PRO A 887 -12.67 -17.36 16.24
CA PRO A 887 -12.13 -16.80 17.47
C PRO A 887 -12.73 -15.44 17.84
N ALA A 888 -13.29 -14.68 16.88
CA ALA A 888 -13.96 -13.41 17.16
C ALA A 888 -15.19 -13.58 18.07
N ALA A 889 -15.83 -14.76 18.06
CA ALA A 889 -16.96 -15.06 18.95
C ALA A 889 -16.56 -15.20 20.44
N ALA A 890 -15.27 -15.34 20.74
CA ALA A 890 -14.73 -15.45 22.11
C ALA A 890 -14.22 -14.11 22.68
N LEU A 891 -14.16 -13.05 21.87
CA LEU A 891 -13.65 -11.73 22.29
C LEU A 891 -14.72 -10.94 23.06
N SER A 892 -14.82 -11.22 24.37
CA SER A 892 -15.51 -10.31 25.30
C SER A 892 -14.54 -9.22 25.78
N PRO A 893 -15.01 -7.98 26.05
CA PRO A 893 -14.14 -6.92 26.57
C PRO A 893 -13.34 -7.39 27.79
N GLY A 894 -13.99 -8.02 28.78
CA GLY A 894 -13.34 -8.51 30.00
C GLY A 894 -12.21 -9.54 29.80
N ALA A 895 -12.19 -10.27 28.69
CA ALA A 895 -11.07 -11.16 28.33
C ALA A 895 -9.83 -10.37 27.90
N VAL A 896 -10.04 -9.35 27.06
CA VAL A 896 -9.01 -8.40 26.59
C VAL A 896 -8.39 -7.65 27.79
N LEU A 897 -9.22 -7.14 28.71
CA LEU A 897 -8.76 -6.39 29.90
C LEU A 897 -7.81 -7.19 30.81
N GLY A 898 -7.97 -8.51 30.85
CA GLY A 898 -7.18 -9.37 31.73
C GLY A 898 -5.82 -9.78 31.15
N GLY A 899 -5.49 -9.36 29.92
CA GLY A 899 -4.43 -9.98 29.13
C GLY A 899 -4.73 -11.43 28.75
N ASN A 900 -5.99 -11.87 28.93
CA ASN A 900 -6.46 -13.22 28.66
C ASN A 900 -7.21 -13.25 27.32
N LEU A 901 -6.56 -12.79 26.25
CA LEU A 901 -7.04 -13.07 24.91
C LEU A 901 -7.21 -14.60 24.74
N PRO A 902 -8.22 -15.06 23.98
CA PRO A 902 -8.25 -16.45 23.56
C PRO A 902 -6.94 -16.79 22.82
N ALA A 903 -6.56 -18.07 22.79
CA ALA A 903 -5.35 -18.51 22.10
C ALA A 903 -5.35 -17.94 20.67
N ASP A 904 -4.29 -17.21 20.33
CA ASP A 904 -4.27 -16.46 19.08
C ASP A 904 -4.12 -17.42 17.90
N VAL A 905 -5.16 -17.51 17.07
CA VAL A 905 -5.20 -18.47 15.96
C VAL A 905 -4.97 -17.71 14.65
N PRO A 906 -3.96 -18.09 13.84
CA PRO A 906 -3.69 -17.40 12.59
C PRO A 906 -4.76 -17.71 11.55
N LEU A 907 -5.30 -16.66 10.92
CA LEU A 907 -6.26 -16.73 9.80
C LEU A 907 -5.68 -16.09 8.54
N SER A 908 -6.30 -16.38 7.40
CA SER A 908 -6.07 -15.64 6.16
C SER A 908 -6.54 -14.20 6.32
N PHE A 909 -5.85 -13.25 5.70
CA PHE A 909 -6.18 -11.83 5.78
C PHE A 909 -5.89 -11.13 4.45
N THR A 910 -4.61 -11.08 4.09
CA THR A 910 -4.02 -10.22 3.05
C THR A 910 -3.00 -10.94 2.16
N THR A 911 -3.08 -12.28 2.10
CA THR A 911 -2.01 -13.13 1.56
C THR A 911 -2.60 -14.19 0.62
N THR A 912 -1.74 -14.89 -0.11
CA THR A 912 -2.15 -16.00 -1.00
C THR A 912 -1.37 -17.24 -0.62
N GLY A 913 -1.96 -18.43 -0.67
CA GLY A 913 -1.27 -19.66 -0.33
C GLY A 913 -0.65 -20.38 -1.52
N ALA A 914 0.13 -21.40 -1.20
CA ALA A 914 0.82 -22.27 -2.14
C ALA A 914 0.60 -23.74 -1.77
N PHE A 915 0.50 -24.60 -2.80
CA PHE A 915 0.53 -26.05 -2.65
C PHE A 915 1.95 -26.58 -2.88
N GLY A 916 2.36 -27.58 -2.12
CA GLY A 916 3.63 -28.28 -2.36
C GLY A 916 4.02 -29.23 -1.22
N LYS A 917 5.05 -30.04 -1.45
CA LYS A 917 5.55 -31.02 -0.48
C LYS A 917 6.59 -30.40 0.43
N PHE A 918 6.18 -30.06 1.65
CA PHE A 918 7.06 -29.56 2.71
C PHE A 918 6.87 -30.34 4.03
N GLY A 919 7.82 -30.18 4.96
CA GLY A 919 7.77 -30.85 6.25
C GLY A 919 8.12 -32.35 6.23
N PRO A 920 7.92 -33.08 7.34
CA PRO A 920 8.59 -34.36 7.58
C PRO A 920 8.01 -35.56 6.80
N PHE A 921 6.83 -35.42 6.20
CA PHE A 921 6.08 -36.54 5.62
C PHE A 921 6.11 -36.63 4.10
N GLY A 922 6.59 -35.59 3.39
CA GLY A 922 6.67 -35.59 1.92
C GLY A 922 5.32 -35.73 1.20
N ARG A 923 4.22 -35.35 1.87
CA ARG A 923 2.86 -35.32 1.31
C ARG A 923 2.56 -33.92 0.80
N LEU A 924 1.58 -33.79 -0.11
CA LEU A 924 1.11 -32.49 -0.57
C LEU A 924 0.54 -31.71 0.62
N GLY A 925 1.07 -30.52 0.85
CA GLY A 925 0.60 -29.58 1.85
C GLY A 925 0.13 -28.27 1.24
N TYR A 926 -0.61 -27.50 2.02
CA TYR A 926 -0.99 -26.12 1.73
C TYR A 926 -0.36 -25.19 2.77
N THR A 927 0.30 -24.13 2.35
CA THR A 927 0.92 -23.13 3.24
C THR A 927 0.54 -21.72 2.82
N GLU A 928 0.36 -20.86 3.82
CA GLU A 928 -0.07 -19.48 3.65
C GLU A 928 0.35 -18.70 4.90
N ALA A 929 0.85 -17.48 4.74
CA ALA A 929 1.01 -16.57 5.87
C ALA A 929 -0.35 -16.26 6.53
N GLY A 930 -0.37 -15.75 7.75
CA GLY A 930 -1.61 -15.46 8.45
C GLY A 930 -1.40 -14.60 9.69
N SER A 931 -2.44 -13.83 10.01
CA SER A 931 -2.44 -12.90 11.13
C SER A 931 -3.22 -13.50 12.30
N GLY A 932 -2.75 -13.25 13.52
CA GLY A 932 -3.42 -13.64 14.74
C GLY A 932 -4.78 -12.97 14.87
N ALA A 933 -5.85 -13.75 14.80
CA ALA A 933 -7.21 -13.21 14.79
C ALA A 933 -7.60 -12.53 16.10
N ALA A 934 -7.08 -12.97 17.25
CA ALA A 934 -7.39 -12.38 18.54
C ALA A 934 -6.58 -11.11 18.79
N SER A 935 -5.30 -11.09 18.39
CA SER A 935 -4.44 -9.90 18.52
C SER A 935 -4.83 -8.80 17.54
N LEU A 936 -5.10 -9.13 16.27
CA LEU A 936 -5.48 -8.15 15.24
C LEU A 936 -6.83 -7.50 15.53
N ILE A 937 -7.86 -8.27 15.93
CA ILE A 937 -9.15 -7.68 16.35
C ILE A 937 -8.97 -6.85 17.63
N ALA A 938 -8.07 -7.22 18.54
CA ALA A 938 -7.79 -6.41 19.73
C ALA A 938 -7.08 -5.09 19.39
N ALA A 939 -6.15 -5.09 18.43
CA ALA A 939 -5.49 -3.87 17.95
C ALA A 939 -6.47 -2.92 17.25
N LEU A 940 -7.40 -3.47 16.45
CA LEU A 940 -8.45 -2.70 15.79
C LEU A 940 -9.49 -2.14 16.77
N LEU A 941 -10.07 -2.95 17.65
CA LEU A 941 -11.14 -2.51 18.55
C LEU A 941 -10.66 -1.78 19.82
N PHE A 942 -9.41 -1.96 20.22
CA PHE A 942 -8.85 -1.39 21.46
C PHE A 942 -7.46 -0.78 21.23
N PRO A 943 -7.33 0.25 20.36
CA PRO A 943 -6.04 0.77 19.90
C PRO A 943 -5.11 1.22 21.03
N GLY A 944 -5.65 1.79 22.12
CA GLY A 944 -4.84 2.23 23.27
C GLY A 944 -4.32 1.13 24.20
N SER A 945 -4.62 -0.15 23.92
CA SER A 945 -4.30 -1.29 24.81
C SER A 945 -2.85 -1.78 24.73
N GLY A 946 -2.14 -1.48 23.64
CA GLY A 946 -0.75 -1.90 23.42
C GLY A 946 -0.57 -3.41 23.25
N GLN A 947 -1.54 -4.09 22.64
CA GLN A 947 -1.43 -5.47 22.16
C GLN A 947 -0.75 -5.49 20.77
N PRO A 948 0.38 -6.20 20.58
CA PRO A 948 1.00 -6.35 19.27
C PRO A 948 0.22 -7.33 18.40
N VAL A 949 0.25 -7.15 17.07
CA VAL A 949 -0.33 -8.10 16.11
C VAL A 949 0.58 -9.32 15.97
N GLY A 950 0.02 -10.52 16.17
CA GLY A 950 0.72 -11.78 15.95
C GLY A 950 0.81 -12.12 14.46
N ASN A 951 2.01 -12.40 13.95
CA ASN A 951 2.24 -12.73 12.54
C ASN A 951 2.84 -14.14 12.40
N TYR A 952 2.27 -14.95 11.50
CA TYR A 952 2.54 -16.40 11.45
C TYR A 952 2.67 -16.93 10.02
N GLN A 953 3.52 -17.94 9.84
CA GLN A 953 3.42 -18.87 8.71
C GLN A 953 2.55 -20.06 9.11
N ARG A 954 1.55 -20.43 8.29
CA ARG A 954 0.72 -21.62 8.49
C ARG A 954 1.10 -22.72 7.51
N GLY A 955 0.82 -23.97 7.86
CA GLY A 955 1.08 -25.13 7.00
C GLY A 955 0.20 -26.31 7.39
N TYR A 956 -0.46 -26.94 6.42
CA TYR A 956 -1.44 -28.02 6.58
C TYR A 956 -1.17 -29.14 5.58
N ASP A 957 -1.45 -30.40 5.95
CA ASP A 957 -1.54 -31.50 4.99
C ASP A 957 -2.81 -31.31 4.14
N ALA A 958 -2.67 -31.23 2.82
CA ALA A 958 -3.76 -30.82 1.93
C ALA A 958 -4.94 -31.81 1.99
N ALA A 959 -4.65 -33.10 2.05
CA ALA A 959 -5.65 -34.15 2.05
C ALA A 959 -6.46 -34.25 3.37
N THR A 960 -5.82 -34.01 4.52
CA THR A 960 -6.44 -34.17 5.86
C THR A 960 -6.79 -32.86 6.56
N SER A 961 -6.30 -31.72 6.06
CA SER A 961 -6.42 -30.39 6.67
C SER A 961 -5.80 -30.26 8.07
N LEU A 962 -5.02 -31.24 8.53
CA LEU A 962 -4.31 -31.20 9.80
C LEU A 962 -3.04 -30.33 9.67
N PRO A 963 -2.66 -29.54 10.69
CA PRO A 963 -1.41 -28.80 10.68
C PRO A 963 -0.18 -29.70 10.47
N VAL A 964 0.75 -29.26 9.62
CA VAL A 964 2.04 -29.94 9.44
C VAL A 964 2.87 -29.74 10.71
N PRO A 965 3.58 -30.78 11.23
CA PRO A 965 4.47 -30.62 12.37
C PRO A 965 5.47 -29.48 12.14
N GLY A 966 5.60 -28.62 13.14
CA GLY A 966 6.38 -27.39 13.04
C GLY A 966 5.54 -26.15 12.69
N PHE A 967 4.29 -26.25 12.23
CA PHE A 967 3.44 -25.10 11.93
C PHE A 967 2.28 -24.94 12.94
N PRO A 968 1.82 -23.69 13.21
CA PRO A 968 2.33 -22.43 12.66
C PRO A 968 3.68 -22.00 13.26
N GLN A 969 4.45 -21.24 12.50
CA GLN A 969 5.69 -20.58 12.94
C GLN A 969 5.45 -19.07 13.12
N GLY A 970 6.07 -18.45 14.12
CA GLY A 970 6.07 -17.00 14.25
C GLY A 970 7.03 -16.35 13.25
N ARG A 971 6.63 -15.22 12.66
CA ARG A 971 7.44 -14.41 11.72
C ARG A 971 7.36 -12.93 12.09
N THR A 972 8.32 -12.15 11.58
CA THR A 972 8.21 -10.68 11.64
C THR A 972 7.44 -10.17 10.43
N GLY A 973 6.66 -9.11 10.65
CA GLY A 973 5.89 -8.41 9.63
C GLY A 973 4.60 -9.10 9.17
N LEU A 974 3.63 -8.26 8.86
CA LEU A 974 2.38 -8.60 8.21
C LEU A 974 2.66 -8.96 6.73
N GLY A 975 1.97 -9.98 6.23
CA GLY A 975 1.99 -10.31 4.81
C GLY A 975 0.96 -9.48 4.07
N PHE A 976 1.32 -8.88 2.94
CA PHE A 976 0.41 -8.13 2.07
C PHE A 976 0.71 -8.50 0.62
N LEU A 977 -0.30 -8.91 -0.16
CA LEU A 977 -0.25 -9.37 -1.56
C LEU A 977 0.61 -10.63 -1.81
N GLY A 978 1.65 -10.86 -0.99
CA GLY A 978 2.58 -11.97 -1.04
C GLY A 978 2.00 -13.37 -0.79
N SER A 979 2.86 -14.35 -1.05
CA SER A 979 2.61 -15.78 -0.95
C SER A 979 3.92 -16.49 -0.58
N PRO A 980 3.89 -17.59 0.17
CA PRO A 980 5.08 -18.44 0.28
C PRO A 980 5.46 -19.07 -1.06
N LEU A 981 6.75 -19.23 -1.29
CA LEU A 981 7.28 -20.23 -2.23
C LEU A 981 7.69 -21.50 -1.46
N ILE A 982 7.83 -22.60 -2.19
CA ILE A 982 8.24 -23.92 -1.69
C ILE A 982 9.42 -24.41 -2.54
N ALA A 983 10.63 -24.35 -1.97
CA ALA A 983 11.88 -24.71 -2.65
C ALA A 983 12.94 -25.25 -1.66
N ASP A 984 13.87 -26.08 -2.12
CA ASP A 984 15.03 -26.49 -1.31
C ASP A 984 16.01 -25.33 -1.24
N VAL A 985 16.25 -24.81 -0.02
CA VAL A 985 17.23 -23.74 0.24
C VAL A 985 18.30 -24.16 1.26
N THR A 986 18.06 -25.24 2.00
CA THR A 986 19.00 -25.80 2.98
C THR A 986 19.97 -26.83 2.39
N GLY A 987 19.66 -27.39 1.23
CA GLY A 987 20.47 -28.39 0.54
C GLY A 987 20.24 -29.81 1.05
N ASP A 988 19.25 -30.07 1.89
CA ASP A 988 18.95 -31.43 2.36
C ASP A 988 18.21 -32.27 1.30
N GLY A 989 17.60 -31.62 0.28
CA GLY A 989 16.81 -32.24 -0.78
C GLY A 989 15.31 -32.31 -0.49
N ARG A 990 14.83 -31.56 0.49
CA ARG A 990 13.42 -31.28 0.79
C ARG A 990 13.19 -29.78 0.64
N ALA A 991 11.93 -29.40 0.42
CA ALA A 991 11.59 -28.00 0.28
C ALA A 991 11.23 -27.35 1.63
N GLU A 992 11.76 -26.14 1.83
CA GLU A 992 11.35 -25.19 2.84
C GLU A 992 10.21 -24.31 2.32
N VAL A 993 9.41 -23.78 3.23
CA VAL A 993 8.45 -22.70 2.98
C VAL A 993 9.17 -21.37 3.14
N VAL A 994 9.33 -20.58 2.07
CA VAL A 994 10.08 -19.31 2.06
C VAL A 994 9.11 -18.15 1.82
N ASP A 995 9.11 -17.15 2.69
CA ASP A 995 8.10 -16.07 2.66
C ASP A 995 8.65 -14.74 3.23
N GLY A 996 8.13 -13.62 2.74
CA GLY A 996 8.50 -12.24 3.10
C GLY A 996 7.31 -11.43 3.62
N GLY A 997 7.53 -10.20 4.08
CA GLY A 997 6.46 -9.33 4.57
C GLY A 997 6.79 -7.84 4.55
N ASP A 998 5.97 -7.05 5.24
CA ASP A 998 6.11 -5.59 5.38
C ASP A 998 7.29 -5.14 6.24
N THR A 999 7.87 -6.04 7.03
CA THR A 999 9.15 -5.82 7.72
C THR A 999 10.34 -6.37 6.95
N SER A 1000 11.52 -5.86 7.31
CA SER A 1000 12.86 -6.08 6.75
C SER A 1000 13.43 -7.51 6.70
N THR A 1001 12.63 -8.58 6.57
CA THR A 1001 13.09 -9.98 6.59
C THR A 1001 12.47 -10.90 5.55
N LEU A 1002 13.32 -11.76 4.98
CA LEU A 1002 12.90 -12.97 4.26
C LEU A 1002 13.12 -14.22 5.12
N HIS A 1003 12.06 -14.98 5.38
CA HIS A 1003 12.10 -16.20 6.18
C HIS A 1003 12.18 -17.46 5.32
N ALA A 1004 12.70 -18.54 5.89
CA ALA A 1004 12.50 -19.90 5.40
C ALA A 1004 12.19 -20.82 6.59
N PHE A 1005 11.20 -21.71 6.43
CA PHE A 1005 10.70 -22.61 7.46
C PHE A 1005 10.67 -24.05 6.98
N SER A 1006 11.22 -24.96 7.79
CA SER A 1006 11.10 -26.40 7.62
C SER A 1006 10.10 -26.99 8.62
N GLY A 1007 9.88 -28.30 8.58
CA GLY A 1007 9.09 -29.03 9.58
C GLY A 1007 9.66 -29.02 11.02
N THR A 1008 10.80 -28.36 11.25
CA THR A 1008 11.38 -28.14 12.59
C THR A 1008 11.44 -26.65 13.00
N GLY A 1009 10.92 -25.75 12.18
CA GLY A 1009 10.93 -24.30 12.41
C GLY A 1009 11.83 -23.53 11.43
N GLN A 1010 12.32 -22.36 11.84
CA GLN A 1010 13.20 -21.51 11.01
C GLN A 1010 14.42 -22.30 10.50
N ALA A 1011 14.67 -22.24 9.19
CA ALA A 1011 15.77 -22.91 8.52
C ALA A 1011 17.13 -22.27 8.88
N ALA A 1012 18.20 -23.07 8.83
CA ALA A 1012 19.55 -22.59 9.12
C ALA A 1012 20.01 -21.54 8.10
N GLY A 1013 20.59 -20.44 8.59
CA GLY A 1013 21.00 -19.29 7.77
C GLY A 1013 19.93 -18.22 7.57
N PHE A 1014 18.68 -18.49 7.94
CA PHE A 1014 17.56 -17.54 7.81
C PHE A 1014 17.16 -16.95 9.19
N PRO A 1015 16.45 -15.80 9.23
CA PRO A 1015 16.03 -14.99 8.07
C PRO A 1015 17.17 -14.16 7.46
N PHE A 1016 17.05 -13.87 6.17
CA PHE A 1016 17.87 -12.83 5.52
C PHE A 1016 17.25 -11.46 5.80
N PHE A 1017 18.09 -10.41 5.86
CA PHE A 1017 17.65 -9.04 6.07
C PHE A 1017 17.54 -8.29 4.74
N THR A 1018 16.39 -7.66 4.51
CA THR A 1018 16.09 -6.89 3.29
C THR A 1018 16.04 -5.39 3.53
N GLY A 1019 16.01 -4.94 4.78
CA GLY A 1019 15.90 -3.53 5.13
C GLY A 1019 14.60 -2.83 4.72
N GLY A 1020 13.59 -3.58 4.26
CA GLY A 1020 12.37 -3.03 3.71
C GLY A 1020 11.36 -4.07 3.24
N TRP A 1021 10.20 -3.58 2.81
CA TRP A 1021 8.98 -4.37 2.54
C TRP A 1021 9.11 -5.22 1.27
N LEU A 1022 9.01 -6.55 1.44
CA LEU A 1022 8.81 -7.52 0.37
C LEU A 1022 7.32 -7.63 0.02
N LEU A 1023 6.86 -6.93 -1.04
CA LEU A 1023 5.43 -6.88 -1.40
C LEU A 1023 4.91 -8.19 -2.02
N TRP A 1024 5.75 -8.92 -2.75
CA TRP A 1024 5.39 -10.24 -3.29
C TRP A 1024 6.39 -11.30 -2.84
N ALA A 1025 6.09 -12.56 -3.18
CA ALA A 1025 6.99 -13.68 -2.92
C ALA A 1025 8.37 -13.46 -3.55
N PRO A 1026 9.46 -13.99 -2.98
CA PRO A 1026 10.70 -14.18 -3.74
C PRO A 1026 10.48 -15.15 -4.92
N THR A 1027 11.54 -15.38 -5.71
CA THR A 1027 11.61 -16.44 -6.73
C THR A 1027 12.87 -17.27 -6.55
N ALA A 1028 12.76 -18.58 -6.74
CA ALA A 1028 13.86 -19.55 -6.62
C ALA A 1028 14.26 -20.13 -7.99
N GLY A 1029 15.57 -20.18 -8.28
CA GLY A 1029 16.12 -20.69 -9.54
C GLY A 1029 17.60 -21.06 -9.44
N ASP A 1030 18.28 -21.21 -10.58
CA ASP A 1030 19.72 -21.51 -10.68
C ASP A 1030 20.33 -20.51 -11.68
N LEU A 1031 20.82 -19.38 -11.18
CA LEU A 1031 21.09 -18.21 -12.01
C LEU A 1031 22.30 -18.41 -12.94
N ASP A 1032 23.34 -19.11 -12.47
CA ASP A 1032 24.53 -19.44 -13.27
C ASP A 1032 24.61 -20.89 -13.76
N GLY A 1033 23.65 -21.75 -13.38
CA GLY A 1033 23.56 -23.13 -13.84
C GLY A 1033 24.59 -24.04 -13.17
N ASP A 1034 24.87 -23.81 -11.89
CA ASP A 1034 25.83 -24.55 -11.06
C ASP A 1034 25.21 -25.70 -10.25
N GLY A 1035 23.88 -25.84 -10.31
CA GLY A 1035 23.10 -26.88 -9.64
C GLY A 1035 22.57 -26.50 -8.26
N ARG A 1036 22.74 -25.24 -7.81
CA ARG A 1036 22.21 -24.75 -6.54
C ARG A 1036 21.01 -23.83 -6.71
N THR A 1037 20.23 -23.71 -5.64
CA THR A 1037 19.16 -22.73 -5.53
C THR A 1037 19.73 -21.36 -5.18
N ASP A 1038 19.54 -20.39 -6.06
CA ASP A 1038 19.56 -18.96 -5.74
C ASP A 1038 18.14 -18.49 -5.38
N LEU A 1039 18.03 -17.50 -4.48
CA LEU A 1039 16.79 -16.78 -4.19
C LEU A 1039 16.91 -15.33 -4.67
N VAL A 1040 15.85 -14.81 -5.30
CA VAL A 1040 15.77 -13.42 -5.79
C VAL A 1040 14.53 -12.74 -5.21
N ALA A 1041 14.66 -11.50 -4.75
CA ALA A 1041 13.55 -10.72 -4.20
C ALA A 1041 13.71 -9.21 -4.45
N THR A 1042 12.61 -8.48 -4.50
CA THR A 1042 12.56 -7.03 -4.62
C THR A 1042 11.86 -6.41 -3.41
N THR A 1043 12.32 -5.23 -2.98
CA THR A 1043 11.62 -4.44 -1.94
C THR A 1043 11.02 -3.16 -2.51
N ARG A 1044 9.93 -2.69 -1.90
CA ARG A 1044 9.24 -1.45 -2.28
C ARG A 1044 10.14 -0.22 -2.28
N GLU A 1045 11.18 -0.21 -1.45
CA GLU A 1045 12.22 0.83 -1.43
C GLU A 1045 13.21 0.71 -2.59
N GLY A 1046 12.92 -0.08 -3.62
CA GLY A 1046 13.67 -0.14 -4.87
C GLY A 1046 15.00 -0.87 -4.76
N TYR A 1047 15.09 -1.92 -3.93
CA TYR A 1047 16.23 -2.84 -3.92
C TYR A 1047 15.90 -4.16 -4.61
N LEU A 1048 16.90 -4.73 -5.29
CA LEU A 1048 16.90 -6.11 -5.78
C LEU A 1048 17.98 -6.90 -5.04
N PHE A 1049 17.58 -8.04 -4.49
CA PHE A 1049 18.43 -8.99 -3.78
C PHE A 1049 18.60 -10.27 -4.60
N ALA A 1050 19.78 -10.86 -4.55
CA ALA A 1050 20.03 -12.21 -5.06
C ALA A 1050 20.98 -12.93 -4.08
N TRP A 1051 20.50 -13.98 -3.43
CA TRP A 1051 21.25 -14.79 -2.47
C TRP A 1051 21.56 -16.17 -3.04
N LYS A 1052 22.77 -16.66 -2.78
CA LYS A 1052 23.16 -18.04 -3.06
C LYS A 1052 22.91 -18.92 -1.84
N THR A 1053 22.10 -19.96 -1.98
CA THR A 1053 21.76 -20.85 -0.86
C THR A 1053 22.56 -22.16 -0.89
N ALA A 1054 22.29 -23.05 0.08
CA ALA A 1054 22.79 -24.43 0.06
C ALA A 1054 21.89 -25.38 -0.75
N GLY A 1055 20.68 -24.93 -1.09
CA GLY A 1055 19.64 -25.66 -1.81
C GLY A 1055 20.08 -26.29 -3.12
N LYS A 1056 19.44 -27.38 -3.52
CA LYS A 1056 19.70 -28.06 -4.80
C LYS A 1056 18.67 -27.62 -5.83
N ALA A 1057 19.14 -27.11 -6.97
CA ALA A 1057 18.25 -26.74 -8.09
C ALA A 1057 17.35 -27.92 -8.54
N ALA A 1058 17.89 -29.15 -8.49
CA ALA A 1058 17.17 -30.39 -8.82
C ALA A 1058 16.11 -30.83 -7.79
N ALA A 1059 15.89 -30.07 -6.71
CA ALA A 1059 14.80 -30.27 -5.74
C ALA A 1059 13.75 -29.13 -5.78
N ASN A 1060 13.91 -28.13 -6.65
CA ASN A 1060 12.98 -27.01 -6.79
C ASN A 1060 11.83 -27.34 -7.74
N SER A 1061 11.04 -28.37 -7.43
CA SER A 1061 9.95 -28.90 -8.27
C SER A 1061 8.56 -28.73 -7.64
N GLU A 1062 8.41 -27.82 -6.68
CA GLU A 1062 7.20 -27.72 -5.85
C GLU A 1062 6.40 -26.44 -6.15
N TRP A 1063 6.86 -25.25 -5.74
CA TRP A 1063 6.17 -23.97 -6.04
C TRP A 1063 7.17 -22.82 -5.94
N TRP A 1064 7.97 -22.58 -6.98
CA TRP A 1064 9.22 -21.81 -6.88
C TRP A 1064 9.10 -20.30 -7.10
N THR A 1065 7.90 -19.79 -7.38
CA THR A 1065 7.62 -18.36 -7.52
C THR A 1065 6.16 -18.05 -7.15
N TYR A 1066 5.80 -16.77 -7.07
CA TYR A 1066 4.41 -16.36 -6.88
C TYR A 1066 3.50 -16.96 -7.94
N HIS A 1067 2.35 -17.50 -7.54
CA HIS A 1067 1.41 -18.15 -8.46
C HIS A 1067 2.00 -19.37 -9.22
N HIS A 1068 2.74 -20.21 -8.48
CA HIS A 1068 3.39 -21.48 -8.88
C HIS A 1068 4.65 -21.33 -9.74
N ASP A 1069 4.52 -20.72 -10.92
CA ASP A 1069 5.52 -20.79 -11.99
C ASP A 1069 5.64 -19.49 -12.81
N GLU A 1070 6.58 -19.48 -13.76
CA GLU A 1070 6.84 -18.35 -14.67
C GLU A 1070 5.65 -18.02 -15.59
N HIS A 1071 4.75 -18.99 -15.85
CA HIS A 1071 3.50 -18.77 -16.59
C HIS A 1071 2.39 -18.18 -15.71
N ARG A 1072 2.59 -18.14 -14.39
CA ARG A 1072 1.60 -17.75 -13.37
C ARG A 1072 0.36 -18.64 -13.36
N SER A 1073 0.53 -19.94 -13.62
CA SER A 1073 -0.59 -20.87 -13.72
C SER A 1073 -1.44 -20.98 -12.44
N GLY A 1074 -0.85 -20.73 -11.27
CA GLY A 1074 -1.50 -20.98 -9.97
C GLY A 1074 -1.75 -22.46 -9.67
N ARG A 1075 -1.24 -23.37 -10.52
CA ARG A 1075 -1.62 -24.79 -10.54
C ARG A 1075 -0.43 -25.70 -10.29
N TYR A 1076 -0.43 -26.33 -9.11
CA TYR A 1076 0.61 -27.25 -8.68
C TYR A 1076 0.85 -28.40 -9.67
N GLY A 1077 2.12 -28.67 -9.97
CA GLY A 1077 2.53 -29.77 -10.85
C GLY A 1077 2.40 -29.47 -12.34
N THR A 1078 2.12 -28.22 -12.72
CA THR A 1078 2.19 -27.76 -14.11
C THR A 1078 3.66 -27.63 -14.54
N ASP A 1079 4.07 -28.37 -15.56
CA ASP A 1079 5.44 -28.37 -16.07
C ASP A 1079 5.62 -27.28 -17.15
N THR A 1080 6.18 -26.15 -16.74
CA THR A 1080 6.40 -24.94 -17.54
C THR A 1080 7.87 -24.66 -17.87
N ARG A 1081 8.80 -25.45 -17.31
CA ARG A 1081 10.24 -25.17 -17.38
C ARG A 1081 10.88 -25.93 -18.54
N PRO A 1082 11.32 -25.25 -19.60
CA PRO A 1082 11.85 -25.94 -20.76
C PRO A 1082 13.24 -26.56 -20.51
N PRO A 1083 13.65 -27.51 -21.35
CA PRO A 1083 15.02 -28.02 -21.40
C PRO A 1083 16.05 -26.91 -21.60
N GLY A 1084 17.14 -26.98 -20.85
CA GLY A 1084 18.24 -26.03 -20.98
C GLY A 1084 18.96 -26.07 -22.33
N ALA A 1085 19.71 -25.00 -22.62
CA ALA A 1085 20.55 -24.92 -23.81
C ALA A 1085 21.58 -26.06 -23.89
N LEU A 1086 21.85 -26.55 -25.11
CA LEU A 1086 22.85 -27.59 -25.33
C LEU A 1086 24.27 -27.07 -25.02
N ARG A 1087 24.97 -27.71 -24.07
CA ARG A 1087 26.33 -27.32 -23.65
C ARG A 1087 27.39 -28.21 -24.31
N GLY A 1088 28.56 -27.66 -24.62
CA GLY A 1088 29.72 -28.44 -25.12
C GLY A 1088 29.52 -29.11 -26.49
N VAL A 1089 28.71 -28.52 -27.37
CA VAL A 1089 28.33 -29.12 -28.66
C VAL A 1089 29.50 -29.21 -29.64
N SER A 1090 29.68 -30.37 -30.27
CA SER A 1090 30.68 -30.65 -31.29
C SER A 1090 30.13 -31.58 -32.38
N ARG A 1091 30.69 -31.52 -33.59
CA ARG A 1091 30.25 -32.35 -34.74
C ARG A 1091 31.42 -33.09 -35.36
N GLN A 1092 31.21 -34.37 -35.66
CA GLN A 1092 32.12 -35.20 -36.46
C GLN A 1092 31.32 -35.98 -37.51
N GLY A 1093 31.38 -35.53 -38.77
CA GLY A 1093 30.60 -36.12 -39.86
C GLY A 1093 29.10 -35.99 -39.64
N ASN A 1094 28.40 -37.13 -39.52
CA ASN A 1094 26.96 -37.18 -39.21
C ASN A 1094 26.66 -37.37 -37.72
N THR A 1095 27.67 -37.35 -36.84
CA THR A 1095 27.47 -37.44 -35.39
C THR A 1095 27.65 -36.07 -34.75
N VAL A 1096 26.69 -35.66 -33.93
CA VAL A 1096 26.79 -34.49 -33.05
C VAL A 1096 26.85 -35.00 -31.60
N ALA A 1097 27.81 -34.49 -30.83
CA ALA A 1097 28.04 -34.84 -29.43
C ALA A 1097 27.97 -33.58 -28.55
N PHE A 1098 27.34 -33.69 -27.38
CA PHE A 1098 27.13 -32.58 -26.46
C PHE A 1098 26.92 -33.09 -25.03
N THR A 1099 26.98 -32.19 -24.04
CA THR A 1099 26.52 -32.44 -22.68
C THR A 1099 24.99 -32.30 -22.66
N ALA A 1100 24.29 -33.35 -22.26
CA ALA A 1100 22.84 -33.38 -22.19
C ALA A 1100 22.29 -32.25 -21.28
N PRO A 1101 21.24 -31.52 -21.72
CA PRO A 1101 20.45 -30.67 -20.85
C PRO A 1101 19.51 -31.53 -19.97
N GLY A 1102 18.73 -30.85 -19.13
CA GLY A 1102 17.66 -31.44 -18.32
C GLY A 1102 16.36 -31.72 -19.08
N ASP A 1103 15.36 -32.25 -18.35
CA ASP A 1103 13.94 -32.02 -18.63
C ASP A 1103 13.70 -30.53 -18.28
N ASP A 1104 13.79 -30.19 -17.00
CA ASP A 1104 13.69 -28.81 -16.50
C ASP A 1104 15.09 -28.18 -16.44
N TRP A 1105 15.40 -27.24 -17.34
CA TRP A 1105 16.71 -26.56 -17.42
C TRP A 1105 17.91 -27.54 -17.45
N TYR A 1106 18.57 -27.76 -16.31
CA TYR A 1106 19.73 -28.64 -16.15
C TYR A 1106 19.49 -29.78 -15.14
N THR A 1107 18.24 -30.13 -14.89
CA THR A 1107 17.82 -31.18 -13.95
C THR A 1107 17.06 -32.30 -14.69
N GLY A 1108 17.08 -33.53 -14.19
CA GLY A 1108 16.38 -34.64 -14.85
C GLY A 1108 16.96 -35.05 -16.21
N ARG A 1109 16.08 -35.38 -17.17
CA ARG A 1109 16.43 -35.89 -18.51
C ARG A 1109 15.30 -35.58 -19.52
N ALA A 1110 15.58 -34.70 -20.49
CA ALA A 1110 14.73 -34.45 -21.66
C ALA A 1110 14.15 -35.75 -22.26
N ALA A 1111 12.91 -35.73 -22.74
CA ALA A 1111 12.33 -36.88 -23.43
C ALA A 1111 12.99 -37.13 -24.81
N SER A 1112 13.26 -36.07 -25.58
CA SER A 1112 13.79 -36.20 -26.94
C SER A 1112 14.55 -34.97 -27.44
N TYR A 1113 15.17 -35.12 -28.61
CA TYR A 1113 15.80 -34.06 -29.37
C TYR A 1113 15.14 -33.93 -30.75
N LEU A 1114 14.62 -32.74 -31.05
CA LEU A 1114 14.05 -32.38 -32.33
C LEU A 1114 15.16 -31.92 -33.28
N VAL A 1115 15.47 -32.74 -34.29
CA VAL A 1115 16.51 -32.47 -35.30
C VAL A 1115 15.86 -31.94 -36.58
N THR A 1116 16.12 -30.68 -36.91
CA THR A 1116 15.54 -29.96 -38.05
C THR A 1116 16.59 -29.72 -39.14
N PRO A 1117 16.45 -30.30 -40.35
CA PRO A 1117 17.35 -30.03 -41.49
C PRO A 1117 17.18 -28.61 -42.06
N PRO A 1118 18.07 -28.15 -42.95
CA PRO A 1118 17.98 -26.82 -43.52
C PRO A 1118 16.93 -26.75 -44.63
N GLY A 1119 16.02 -25.79 -44.56
CA GLY A 1119 14.99 -25.51 -45.57
C GLY A 1119 13.57 -25.43 -45.00
N THR A 1120 12.77 -24.49 -45.49
CA THR A 1120 11.44 -24.14 -44.93
C THR A 1120 10.36 -25.23 -45.04
N THR A 1121 10.64 -26.32 -45.76
CA THR A 1121 9.72 -27.46 -45.96
C THR A 1121 10.26 -28.78 -45.39
N ALA A 1122 11.41 -28.77 -44.73
CA ALA A 1122 12.00 -29.99 -44.16
C ALA A 1122 11.29 -30.37 -42.85
N LYS A 1123 10.80 -31.61 -42.76
CA LYS A 1123 10.23 -32.11 -41.50
C LYS A 1123 11.33 -32.35 -40.48
N ALA A 1124 11.12 -31.87 -39.26
CA ALA A 1124 11.95 -32.19 -38.12
C ALA A 1124 11.72 -33.65 -37.67
N THR A 1125 12.76 -34.27 -37.12
CA THR A 1125 12.74 -35.66 -36.63
C THR A 1125 13.06 -35.69 -35.14
N ALA A 1126 12.18 -36.27 -34.34
CA ALA A 1126 12.43 -36.49 -32.91
C ALA A 1126 13.32 -37.72 -32.69
N VAL A 1127 14.33 -37.60 -31.82
CA VAL A 1127 15.24 -38.67 -31.42
C VAL A 1127 15.23 -38.76 -29.90
N SER A 1128 14.84 -39.90 -29.32
CA SER A 1128 14.78 -40.07 -27.86
C SER A 1128 16.11 -39.78 -27.17
N ALA A 1129 16.08 -39.09 -26.03
CA ALA A 1129 17.28 -38.87 -25.25
C ALA A 1129 17.73 -40.14 -24.51
N THR A 1130 19.03 -40.26 -24.26
CA THR A 1130 19.62 -41.46 -23.66
C THR A 1130 20.46 -41.18 -22.40
N ALA A 1131 20.67 -39.90 -22.07
CA ALA A 1131 21.59 -39.47 -21.03
C ALA A 1131 20.95 -38.38 -20.15
N ASP A 1132 21.11 -38.50 -18.83
CA ASP A 1132 20.66 -37.49 -17.86
C ASP A 1132 21.47 -36.18 -17.98
N ALA A 1133 20.93 -35.09 -17.42
CA ALA A 1133 21.58 -33.79 -17.42
C ALA A 1133 23.06 -33.85 -16.97
N GLY A 1134 23.93 -33.13 -17.67
CA GLY A 1134 25.36 -33.12 -17.39
C GLY A 1134 26.14 -34.36 -17.86
N LYS A 1135 25.48 -35.38 -18.44
CA LYS A 1135 26.15 -36.55 -19.04
C LYS A 1135 26.38 -36.36 -20.56
N PRO A 1136 27.34 -37.07 -21.17
CA PRO A 1136 27.53 -37.01 -22.63
C PRO A 1136 26.35 -37.65 -23.39
N GLN A 1137 25.83 -36.94 -24.38
CA GLN A 1137 24.83 -37.40 -25.34
C GLN A 1137 25.41 -37.36 -26.76
N THR A 1138 24.97 -38.27 -27.62
CA THR A 1138 25.28 -38.24 -29.06
C THR A 1138 24.02 -38.41 -29.90
N LEU A 1139 23.98 -37.78 -31.07
CA LEU A 1139 22.91 -37.89 -32.06
C LEU A 1139 23.48 -38.16 -33.44
N THR A 1140 22.78 -38.98 -34.23
CA THR A 1140 23.04 -39.08 -35.67
C THR A 1140 22.14 -38.08 -36.39
N VAL A 1141 22.74 -37.17 -37.14
CA VAL A 1141 22.05 -36.06 -37.84
C VAL A 1141 22.32 -36.10 -39.35
N PRO A 1142 21.41 -35.56 -40.18
CA PRO A 1142 21.66 -35.37 -41.61
C PRO A 1142 22.92 -34.56 -41.92
N ALA A 1143 23.50 -34.76 -43.11
CA ALA A 1143 24.63 -33.99 -43.60
C ALA A 1143 24.25 -32.52 -43.86
N GLY A 1144 25.18 -31.59 -43.61
CA GLY A 1144 24.94 -30.15 -43.70
C GLY A 1144 24.30 -29.57 -42.42
N ARG A 1145 24.07 -28.25 -42.42
CA ARG A 1145 23.63 -27.51 -41.23
C ARG A 1145 22.28 -28.01 -40.70
N VAL A 1146 22.22 -28.36 -39.42
CA VAL A 1146 21.00 -28.77 -38.71
C VAL A 1146 20.74 -27.87 -37.50
N THR A 1147 19.49 -27.76 -37.09
CA THR A 1147 19.10 -27.20 -35.79
C THR A 1147 18.65 -28.35 -34.88
N ILE A 1148 19.06 -28.30 -33.61
CA ILE A 1148 18.71 -29.28 -32.58
C ILE A 1148 18.06 -28.54 -31.42
N GLN A 1149 16.91 -29.03 -30.95
CA GLN A 1149 16.24 -28.58 -29.73
C GLN A 1149 16.01 -29.78 -28.81
N ALA A 1150 16.19 -29.63 -27.51
CA ALA A 1150 15.68 -30.60 -26.55
C ALA A 1150 14.17 -30.37 -26.33
N VAL A 1151 13.45 -31.45 -26.03
CA VAL A 1151 12.02 -31.46 -25.74
C VAL A 1151 11.80 -32.32 -24.50
N ASP A 1152 11.13 -31.78 -23.49
CA ASP A 1152 10.78 -32.49 -22.25
C ASP A 1152 9.57 -33.43 -22.44
N ARG A 1153 8.94 -33.86 -21.34
CA ARG A 1153 7.78 -34.75 -21.33
C ARG A 1153 6.45 -34.03 -21.53
N ALA A 1154 6.31 -32.79 -21.04
CA ALA A 1154 5.14 -31.95 -21.29
C ALA A 1154 5.07 -31.50 -22.76
N GLY A 1155 6.22 -31.44 -23.42
CA GLY A 1155 6.40 -31.00 -24.79
C GLY A 1155 7.03 -29.60 -24.92
N ASN A 1156 7.47 -28.97 -23.83
CA ASN A 1156 8.13 -27.67 -23.92
C ASN A 1156 9.48 -27.82 -24.63
N ARG A 1157 9.94 -26.73 -25.25
CA ARG A 1157 11.10 -26.74 -26.13
C ARG A 1157 12.25 -25.93 -25.54
N GLY A 1158 13.41 -26.56 -25.49
CA GLY A 1158 14.65 -25.87 -25.17
C GLY A 1158 15.16 -24.98 -26.31
N PRO A 1159 16.15 -24.11 -26.02
CA PRO A 1159 16.75 -23.21 -27.00
C PRO A 1159 17.29 -23.93 -28.25
N ALA A 1160 17.03 -23.33 -29.41
CA ALA A 1160 17.43 -23.87 -30.72
C ALA A 1160 18.93 -23.70 -31.02
N PHE A 1161 19.67 -24.82 -31.05
CA PHE A 1161 21.09 -24.82 -31.38
C PHE A 1161 21.35 -25.21 -32.84
N SER A 1162 21.96 -24.32 -33.62
CA SER A 1162 22.30 -24.53 -35.03
C SER A 1162 23.77 -24.95 -35.19
N ILE A 1163 24.04 -26.10 -35.83
CA ILE A 1163 25.41 -26.58 -36.10
C ILE A 1163 25.60 -26.99 -37.58
N GLY A 1164 26.73 -26.55 -38.16
CA GLY A 1164 27.16 -26.84 -39.54
C GLY A 1164 27.86 -28.18 -39.66
#